data_AF-A0A447T5M5-F1
#
_entry.id   AF-A0A447T5M5-F1
#
_cell.length_a   1.000
_cell.length_b   1.000
_cell.length_c   1.000
_cell.angle_alpha   90.00
_cell.angle_beta   90.00
_cell.angle_gamma   90.00
#
_symmetry.space_group_name_H-M   'P 1'
#
loop_
_entity.id
_entity.type
_entity.pdbx_description
1 polymer ?
#
loop_
_entity_poly.entity_id
_entity_poly.type
_entity_poly.pdbx_seq_one_letter_code
_entity_poly.pdbx_strand_id
1 'polypeptide(L)'
;MANLQEQSVWETGIYQLETSDPVLAGPDGVDNLQGKQLANRTAYLKDRVEELASGKQPAGNAVKLSAARNIAMSGDGSWNVAFDGSKDVSGQLTLRDSGVAPGSYGMVTVDAKGRVTAARQMGGDDVPAHDWNKVATGKPSTLAGYGIADGASKTDLQNAVNGLVSGAPANLNTLQELAAAVNNDPKYSATVDGKLAGKADKATTLAGYGIADGASKSDLKAAVDGLVSGAPGALNTLQELAAALGNDANYAASMTKLLAGKADKATTLSGYGIADAASADDLAKVVARVNSRRMIRVRAGGYSAKNGVAGVEIDGVGVGPVARSYNMVQLDAAGAVTRSATFDVCGGNGQDKAAADWLNAAPDGATVIVYTWDEPQGNRLTGGLPQALYRCGANSAVFASDKFQYRSAYLLIGRAGCGEGQGLERYCGDKPASPDAQLDVAFELVNGMPLLGGGQVSGAAAPTGQVAYFSMPNAPDGWLKANGAQVSQSTYGNLYAAIGQTFAPIDPATQAMLRLDAADTLLDRVWNKQLVVYGGTDMSTEQAKFGGASLKTVAGGGYATFGLTDAFNADAFTIEGWHYPTFAGTGNSNGYSAAWLVSMNASAVTGEITIAIDRASRAPLVWLCNSGSFFANASLGTAGVFNSPRWYHVALSYDGAAYRLFVDGVQVWSLVSATRVAIPDNTLVFGVDGGAPGVAGSTTAYYQDWKISKVCRYAGNFAVPTIPTGYQLAPDAGKFYLPNLCGEFIRGWGDSRKDVEKRAFGSWQKGTLAFSDPNLDSIAISAPIHTTNINQDAYQDLGADPVSKAWYQMGRAYVPLENKFAGDLDAVGFYSGYGSTRPRNVALLACVKY
;
A
#
# COMPACT_ATOMS: atom_id res chain seq x y z
N MET A 1 -37.89 -61.11 1.18
CA MET A 1 -37.34 -60.71 2.48
C MET A 1 -37.42 -59.19 2.57
N ALA A 2 -38.03 -58.64 3.61
CA ALA A 2 -38.23 -57.21 3.78
C ALA A 2 -37.00 -56.60 4.47
N ASN A 3 -36.00 -56.17 3.70
CA ASN A 3 -34.87 -55.42 4.24
C ASN A 3 -35.24 -53.94 4.41
N LEU A 4 -34.64 -53.27 5.39
CA LEU A 4 -34.70 -51.81 5.50
C LEU A 4 -34.08 -51.18 4.23
N GLN A 5 -34.71 -50.12 3.72
CA GLN A 5 -34.19 -49.37 2.58
C GLN A 5 -33.23 -48.30 3.10
N GLU A 6 -31.94 -48.45 2.77
CA GLU A 6 -30.88 -47.55 3.19
C GLU A 6 -30.73 -46.39 2.21
N GLN A 7 -30.48 -45.20 2.73
CA GLN A 7 -30.15 -44.01 1.95
C GLN A 7 -28.85 -43.39 2.49
N SER A 8 -27.99 -42.93 1.59
CA SER A 8 -26.73 -42.26 1.95
C SER A 8 -26.99 -40.84 2.45
N VAL A 9 -27.49 -40.73 3.67
CA VAL A 9 -27.83 -39.46 4.33
C VAL A 9 -27.40 -39.48 5.78
N TRP A 10 -26.88 -38.35 6.26
CA TRP A 10 -26.57 -38.15 7.68
C TRP A 10 -27.80 -37.65 8.41
N GLU A 11 -28.53 -38.57 9.06
CA GLU A 11 -29.67 -38.23 9.91
C GLU A 11 -29.21 -37.33 11.06
N THR A 12 -29.96 -36.28 11.43
CA THR A 12 -29.55 -35.33 12.49
C THR A 12 -29.57 -35.96 13.88
N GLY A 13 -30.45 -36.92 14.12
CA GLY A 13 -30.59 -37.67 15.36
C GLY A 13 -31.02 -39.12 15.11
N ILE A 14 -30.85 -39.98 16.10
CA ILE A 14 -31.52 -41.28 16.14
C ILE A 14 -32.71 -41.08 17.08
N TYR A 15 -33.91 -41.31 16.57
CA TYR A 15 -35.14 -41.20 17.35
C TYR A 15 -35.04 -42.11 18.57
N GLN A 16 -35.64 -41.73 19.69
CA GLN A 16 -35.81 -42.60 20.84
C GLN A 16 -37.28 -43.02 20.87
N LEU A 17 -37.55 -44.33 20.88
CA LEU A 17 -38.92 -44.81 21.06
C LEU A 17 -39.44 -44.36 22.42
N GLU A 18 -40.60 -43.71 22.41
CA GLU A 18 -41.30 -43.25 23.59
C GLU A 18 -42.35 -44.27 24.00
N THR A 19 -42.71 -44.29 25.29
CA THR A 19 -43.72 -45.24 25.81
C THR A 19 -45.12 -45.03 25.21
N SER A 20 -45.37 -43.88 24.58
CA SER A 20 -46.61 -43.55 23.88
C SER A 20 -46.63 -43.96 22.42
N ASP A 21 -45.52 -44.43 21.85
CA ASP A 21 -45.44 -44.74 20.42
C ASP A 21 -46.21 -46.02 20.09
N PRO A 22 -46.98 -46.04 18.98
CA PRO A 22 -47.66 -47.24 18.54
C PRO A 22 -46.65 -48.25 17.97
N VAL A 23 -46.76 -49.52 18.34
CA VAL A 23 -45.97 -50.61 17.72
C VAL A 23 -46.44 -50.80 16.26
N LEU A 24 -45.83 -50.05 15.34
CA LEU A 24 -46.16 -50.01 13.92
C LEU A 24 -44.93 -50.43 13.12
N ALA A 25 -45.03 -51.60 12.47
CA ALA A 25 -44.03 -52.10 11.54
C ALA A 25 -44.26 -51.58 10.11
N GLY A 26 -43.31 -51.86 9.21
CA GLY A 26 -43.35 -51.43 7.80
C GLY A 26 -42.33 -50.32 7.49
N PRO A 27 -42.21 -49.90 6.22
CA PRO A 27 -41.18 -48.95 5.77
C PRO A 27 -41.19 -47.58 6.47
N ASP A 28 -42.36 -47.17 6.93
CA ASP A 28 -42.63 -45.89 7.62
C ASP A 28 -43.17 -46.11 9.05
N GLY A 29 -43.06 -47.34 9.55
CA GLY A 29 -43.43 -47.69 10.90
C GLY A 29 -42.43 -47.15 11.92
N VAL A 30 -42.92 -46.63 13.05
CA VAL A 30 -42.09 -46.01 14.09
C VAL A 30 -41.10 -47.00 14.72
N ASP A 31 -41.46 -48.28 14.82
CA ASP A 31 -40.56 -49.36 15.31
C ASP A 31 -39.28 -49.51 14.46
N ASN A 32 -39.38 -49.20 13.17
CA ASN A 32 -38.25 -49.31 12.24
C ASN A 32 -37.48 -48.00 12.09
N LEU A 33 -37.94 -46.89 12.68
CA LEU A 33 -37.37 -45.57 12.47
C LEU A 33 -35.93 -45.47 12.98
N GLN A 34 -35.67 -45.94 14.20
CA GLN A 34 -34.32 -45.91 14.79
C GLN A 34 -33.33 -46.74 13.96
N GLY A 35 -33.75 -47.94 13.52
CA GLY A 35 -32.96 -48.84 12.69
C GLY A 35 -32.67 -48.26 11.31
N LYS A 36 -33.67 -47.67 10.66
CA LYS A 36 -33.53 -46.96 9.37
C LYS A 36 -32.55 -45.79 9.49
N GLN A 37 -32.66 -44.98 10.54
CA GLN A 37 -31.79 -43.83 10.74
C GLN A 37 -30.32 -44.23 10.97
N LEU A 38 -30.08 -45.29 11.74
CA LEU A 38 -28.74 -45.82 11.95
C LEU A 38 -28.17 -46.44 10.67
N ALA A 39 -28.98 -47.17 9.90
CA ALA A 39 -28.57 -47.75 8.63
C ALA A 39 -28.20 -46.65 7.61
N ASN A 40 -28.98 -45.58 7.51
CA ASN A 40 -28.70 -44.43 6.65
C ASN A 40 -27.36 -43.75 6.98
N ARG A 41 -27.10 -43.48 8.27
CA ARG A 41 -25.81 -42.93 8.72
C ARG A 41 -24.64 -43.87 8.39
N THR A 42 -24.86 -45.17 8.49
CA THR A 42 -23.83 -46.18 8.18
C THR A 42 -23.52 -46.23 6.67
N ALA A 43 -24.55 -46.20 5.83
CA ALA A 43 -24.40 -46.10 4.38
C ALA A 43 -23.66 -44.81 3.99
N TYR A 44 -24.03 -43.66 4.59
CA TYR A 44 -23.33 -42.39 4.40
C TYR A 44 -21.85 -42.47 4.77
N LEU A 45 -21.51 -43.04 5.93
CA LEU A 45 -20.11 -43.18 6.35
C LEU A 45 -19.32 -44.12 5.44
N LYS A 46 -19.94 -45.23 5.01
CA LYS A 46 -19.33 -46.18 4.08
C LYS A 46 -18.99 -45.50 2.76
N ASP A 47 -19.94 -44.76 2.17
CA ASP A 47 -19.71 -44.01 0.94
C ASP A 47 -18.55 -43.02 1.10
N ARG A 48 -18.47 -42.29 2.22
CA ARG A 48 -17.35 -41.37 2.48
C ARG A 48 -16.01 -42.06 2.58
N VAL A 49 -15.96 -43.23 3.21
CA VAL A 49 -14.74 -44.03 3.31
C VAL A 49 -14.34 -44.57 1.93
N GLU A 50 -15.29 -45.04 1.12
CA GLU A 50 -15.03 -45.52 -0.24
C GLU A 50 -14.62 -44.39 -1.19
N GLU A 51 -15.20 -43.20 -1.08
CA GLU A 51 -14.79 -42.01 -1.83
C GLU A 51 -13.37 -41.55 -1.46
N LEU A 52 -12.98 -41.64 -0.19
CA LEU A 52 -11.61 -41.39 0.27
C LEU A 52 -10.64 -42.46 -0.25
N ALA A 53 -11.02 -43.75 -0.16
CA ALA A 53 -10.17 -44.86 -0.59
C ALA A 53 -9.97 -44.91 -2.12
N SER A 54 -11.00 -44.54 -2.88
CA SER A 54 -10.94 -44.44 -4.35
C SER A 54 -10.29 -43.15 -4.85
N GLY A 55 -10.08 -42.16 -3.97
CA GLY A 55 -9.51 -40.85 -4.31
C GLY A 55 -10.48 -39.90 -5.00
N LYS A 56 -11.78 -40.23 -5.06
CA LYS A 56 -12.83 -39.36 -5.61
C LYS A 56 -13.07 -38.13 -4.73
N GLN A 57 -12.88 -38.27 -3.41
CA GLN A 57 -12.87 -37.16 -2.46
C GLN A 57 -11.45 -36.98 -1.89
N PRO A 58 -10.83 -35.79 -1.99
CA PRO A 58 -9.51 -35.56 -1.40
C PRO A 58 -9.59 -35.57 0.14
N ALA A 59 -8.63 -36.23 0.78
CA ALA A 59 -8.48 -36.17 2.23
C ALA A 59 -8.03 -34.75 2.63
N GLY A 60 -8.87 -34.03 3.36
CA GLY A 60 -8.60 -32.62 3.72
C GLY A 60 -7.32 -32.40 4.52
N ASN A 61 -6.86 -33.41 5.28
CA ASN A 61 -5.60 -33.39 6.02
C ASN A 61 -4.90 -34.76 5.87
N ALA A 62 -3.88 -34.86 5.01
CA ALA A 62 -3.01 -36.04 4.91
C ALA A 62 -1.61 -35.69 5.45
N VAL A 63 -1.11 -36.46 6.42
CA VAL A 63 0.16 -36.18 7.11
C VAL A 63 1.38 -36.60 6.27
N LYS A 64 1.24 -37.59 5.39
CA LYS A 64 2.28 -38.04 4.44
C LYS A 64 1.67 -38.82 3.27
N LEU A 65 2.42 -38.94 2.18
CA LEU A 65 2.09 -39.82 1.06
C LEU A 65 2.24 -41.30 1.48
N SER A 66 1.34 -42.16 1.00
CA SER A 66 1.40 -43.61 1.27
C SER A 66 2.63 -44.29 0.66
N ALA A 67 3.17 -43.71 -0.42
CA ALA A 67 4.44 -44.08 -1.02
C ALA A 67 5.19 -42.83 -1.47
N ALA A 68 6.48 -42.74 -1.15
CA ALA A 68 7.33 -41.63 -1.55
C ALA A 68 7.32 -41.45 -3.09
N ARG A 69 7.46 -40.20 -3.53
CA ARG A 69 7.58 -39.84 -4.94
C ARG A 69 8.96 -39.27 -5.20
N ASN A 70 9.60 -39.72 -6.27
CA ASN A 70 10.86 -39.15 -6.69
C ASN A 70 10.60 -37.82 -7.38
N ILE A 71 11.07 -36.73 -6.79
CA ILE A 71 11.10 -35.41 -7.43
C ILE A 71 12.44 -35.31 -8.13
N ALA A 72 12.42 -35.25 -9.46
CA ALA A 72 13.62 -35.21 -10.27
C ALA A 72 13.56 -34.07 -11.28
N MET A 73 14.71 -33.48 -11.57
CA MET A 73 14.90 -32.60 -12.72
C MET A 73 15.68 -33.33 -13.81
N SER A 74 15.24 -33.13 -15.05
CA SER A 74 15.91 -33.65 -16.25
C SER A 74 16.25 -32.49 -17.17
N GLY A 75 17.36 -32.60 -17.91
CA GLY A 75 17.89 -31.53 -18.75
C GLY A 75 19.34 -31.21 -18.39
N ASP A 76 19.68 -29.93 -18.34
CA ASP A 76 21.06 -29.46 -18.16
C ASP A 76 21.57 -29.55 -16.71
N GLY A 77 20.67 -29.89 -15.79
CA GLY A 77 20.97 -30.30 -14.43
C GLY A 77 20.39 -31.69 -14.14
N SER A 78 21.10 -32.47 -13.34
CA SER A 78 20.66 -33.74 -12.78
C SER A 78 20.55 -33.62 -11.26
N TRP A 79 19.36 -33.89 -10.76
CA TRP A 79 19.05 -33.94 -9.33
C TRP A 79 17.79 -34.77 -9.12
N ASN A 80 17.78 -35.60 -8.07
CA ASN A 80 16.61 -36.37 -7.68
C ASN A 80 16.57 -36.55 -6.15
N VAL A 81 15.37 -36.51 -5.57
CA VAL A 81 15.12 -36.77 -4.15
C VAL A 81 13.77 -37.45 -3.96
N ALA A 82 13.69 -38.40 -3.02
CA ALA A 82 12.43 -39.02 -2.64
C ALA A 82 11.70 -38.15 -1.60
N PHE A 83 10.46 -37.75 -1.89
CA PHE A 83 9.62 -36.94 -1.02
C PHE A 83 8.31 -37.68 -0.67
N ASP A 84 7.99 -37.74 0.62
CA ASP A 84 6.73 -38.30 1.13
C ASP A 84 5.97 -37.32 2.05
N GLY A 85 6.47 -36.11 2.27
CA GLY A 85 5.85 -35.10 3.15
C GLY A 85 6.19 -35.23 4.63
N SER A 86 6.99 -36.22 5.06
CA SER A 86 7.34 -36.40 6.48
C SER A 86 8.37 -35.41 7.02
N LYS A 87 9.18 -34.80 6.13
CA LYS A 87 10.24 -33.83 6.43
C LYS A 87 10.67 -33.11 5.15
N ASP A 88 11.38 -32.01 5.31
CA ASP A 88 12.06 -31.33 4.21
C ASP A 88 13.15 -32.24 3.61
N VAL A 89 13.35 -32.13 2.29
CA VAL A 89 14.35 -32.90 1.54
C VAL A 89 15.22 -31.97 0.71
N SER A 90 16.51 -32.28 0.63
CA SER A 90 17.48 -31.55 -0.18
C SER A 90 18.44 -32.54 -0.86
N GLY A 91 19.09 -32.08 -1.93
CA GLY A 91 20.11 -32.86 -2.65
C GLY A 91 20.97 -31.92 -3.50
N GLN A 92 22.15 -32.38 -3.92
CA GLN A 92 23.08 -31.56 -4.71
C GLN A 92 22.72 -31.56 -6.19
N LEU A 93 22.53 -30.38 -6.78
CA LEU A 93 22.34 -30.22 -8.22
C LEU A 93 23.68 -30.40 -8.94
N THR A 94 23.75 -31.40 -9.83
CA THR A 94 24.91 -31.60 -10.71
C THR A 94 24.59 -31.06 -12.10
N LEU A 95 25.40 -30.13 -12.62
CA LEU A 95 25.26 -29.65 -13.99
C LEU A 95 25.92 -30.62 -14.98
N ARG A 96 25.45 -30.65 -16.22
CA ARG A 96 26.15 -31.38 -17.29
C ARG A 96 27.48 -30.70 -17.62
N ASP A 97 28.51 -31.49 -17.90
CA ASP A 97 29.81 -30.99 -18.32
C ASP A 97 29.67 -30.15 -19.60
N SER A 98 30.31 -28.97 -19.61
CA SER A 98 30.34 -28.09 -20.78
C SER A 98 31.21 -28.64 -21.92
N GLY A 99 32.06 -29.62 -21.63
CA GLY A 99 33.07 -30.15 -22.56
C GLY A 99 34.27 -29.23 -22.76
N VAL A 100 34.28 -28.02 -22.18
CA VAL A 100 35.38 -27.06 -22.28
C VAL A 100 36.26 -27.14 -21.04
N ALA A 101 37.57 -27.30 -21.24
CA ALA A 101 38.54 -27.36 -20.16
C ALA A 101 38.51 -26.06 -19.32
N PRO A 102 38.57 -26.13 -17.98
CA PRO A 102 38.66 -24.94 -17.13
C PRO A 102 39.86 -24.06 -17.51
N GLY A 103 39.64 -22.77 -17.73
CA GLY A 103 40.70 -21.83 -18.13
C GLY A 103 40.19 -20.45 -18.55
N SER A 104 41.12 -19.53 -18.83
CA SER A 104 40.83 -18.20 -19.37
C SER A 104 40.94 -18.19 -20.89
N TYR A 105 39.94 -17.66 -21.58
CA TYR A 105 39.87 -17.65 -23.05
C TYR A 105 39.49 -16.25 -23.55
N GLY A 106 40.05 -15.85 -24.70
CA GLY A 106 39.70 -14.59 -25.36
C GLY A 106 38.39 -14.69 -26.17
N MET A 107 38.06 -15.89 -26.65
CA MET A 107 36.85 -16.17 -27.43
C MET A 107 36.14 -17.41 -26.90
N VAL A 108 34.82 -17.36 -26.80
CA VAL A 108 33.96 -18.49 -26.43
C VAL A 108 32.86 -18.69 -27.46
N THR A 109 32.51 -19.94 -27.72
CA THR A 109 31.34 -20.30 -28.52
C THR A 109 30.26 -20.78 -27.56
N VAL A 110 29.06 -20.21 -27.69
CA VAL A 110 27.90 -20.60 -26.87
C VAL A 110 26.86 -21.31 -27.71
N ASP A 111 26.16 -22.26 -27.11
CA ASP A 111 24.96 -22.85 -27.72
C ASP A 111 23.75 -21.90 -27.60
N ALA A 112 22.61 -22.30 -28.19
CA ALA A 112 21.37 -21.54 -28.12
C ALA A 112 20.83 -21.33 -26.69
N LYS A 113 21.36 -22.04 -25.69
CA LYS A 113 21.02 -21.89 -24.28
C LYS A 113 22.08 -21.07 -23.51
N GLY A 114 23.08 -20.53 -24.19
CA GLY A 114 24.14 -19.71 -23.59
C GLY A 114 25.25 -20.51 -22.91
N ARG A 115 25.30 -21.84 -23.08
CA ARG A 115 26.37 -22.66 -22.48
C ARG A 115 27.60 -22.64 -23.38
N VAL A 116 28.77 -22.51 -22.77
CA VAL A 116 30.05 -22.57 -23.49
C VAL A 116 30.27 -23.98 -24.02
N THR A 117 30.46 -24.11 -25.34
CA THR A 117 30.66 -25.38 -26.05
C THR A 117 32.04 -25.51 -26.68
N ALA A 118 32.73 -24.37 -26.88
CA ALA A 118 34.12 -24.32 -27.27
C ALA A 118 34.74 -23.00 -26.80
N ALA A 119 36.06 -22.96 -26.66
CA ALA A 119 36.78 -21.74 -26.33
C ALA A 119 38.20 -21.75 -26.91
N ARG A 120 38.71 -20.57 -27.27
CA ARG A 120 40.09 -20.37 -27.78
C ARG A 120 40.65 -18.99 -27.42
N GLN A 121 41.96 -18.81 -27.57
CA GLN A 121 42.59 -17.49 -27.48
C GLN A 121 42.22 -16.62 -28.70
N MET A 122 42.19 -15.30 -28.51
CA MET A 122 42.05 -14.35 -29.62
C MET A 122 43.33 -14.34 -30.47
N GLY A 123 43.18 -14.42 -31.79
CA GLY A 123 44.23 -14.24 -32.77
C GLY A 123 44.12 -12.89 -33.50
N GLY A 124 45.11 -12.56 -34.32
CA GLY A 124 45.12 -11.31 -35.09
C GLY A 124 43.92 -11.16 -36.03
N ASP A 125 43.47 -12.25 -36.66
CA ASP A 125 42.33 -12.26 -37.59
C ASP A 125 40.97 -12.04 -36.89
N ASP A 126 40.91 -12.17 -35.56
CA ASP A 126 39.69 -11.87 -34.78
C ASP A 126 39.46 -10.37 -34.61
N VAL A 127 40.46 -9.54 -34.93
CA VAL A 127 40.36 -8.08 -34.94
C VAL A 127 39.99 -7.65 -36.35
N PRO A 128 38.75 -7.17 -36.61
CA PRO A 128 38.33 -6.76 -37.95
C PRO A 128 39.21 -5.63 -38.48
N ALA A 129 39.35 -5.55 -39.80
CA ALA A 129 40.01 -4.42 -40.45
C ALA A 129 39.30 -3.11 -40.06
N HIS A 130 40.01 -2.24 -39.34
CA HIS A 130 39.52 -0.94 -38.94
C HIS A 130 39.94 0.12 -39.98
N ASP A 131 38.97 0.86 -40.50
CA ASP A 131 39.25 2.10 -41.24
C ASP A 131 40.03 3.06 -40.31
N TRP A 132 41.02 3.76 -40.88
CA TRP A 132 41.88 4.71 -40.19
C TRP A 132 41.11 5.86 -39.53
N ASN A 133 39.89 6.13 -39.98
CA ASN A 133 39.00 7.09 -39.32
C ASN A 133 38.49 6.62 -37.94
N LYS A 134 38.55 5.31 -37.66
CA LYS A 134 38.09 4.70 -36.40
C LYS A 134 39.18 4.63 -35.32
N VAL A 135 40.43 4.95 -35.66
CA VAL A 135 41.55 5.02 -34.71
C VAL A 135 41.66 6.45 -34.17
N ALA A 136 41.11 6.72 -32.97
CA ALA A 136 40.99 8.08 -32.44
C ALA A 136 42.28 8.66 -31.83
N THR A 137 43.24 7.81 -31.44
CA THR A 137 44.51 8.22 -30.81
C THR A 137 45.68 7.38 -31.35
N GLY A 138 46.91 7.90 -31.28
CA GLY A 138 48.12 7.14 -31.67
C GLY A 138 48.46 7.10 -33.17
N LYS A 139 47.86 7.98 -34.00
CA LYS A 139 48.20 8.06 -35.44
C LYS A 139 49.63 8.61 -35.63
N PRO A 140 50.49 7.96 -36.41
CA PRO A 140 51.79 8.52 -36.77
C PRO A 140 51.64 9.80 -37.61
N SER A 141 52.57 10.75 -37.50
CA SER A 141 52.55 12.02 -38.25
C SER A 141 53.74 12.20 -39.19
N THR A 142 54.62 11.20 -39.29
CA THR A 142 55.83 11.22 -40.12
C THR A 142 55.89 9.97 -41.00
N LEU A 143 56.57 10.06 -42.15
CA LEU A 143 56.81 8.93 -43.07
C LEU A 143 57.44 7.73 -42.33
N ALA A 144 58.40 7.99 -41.43
CA ALA A 144 59.02 6.97 -40.59
C ALA A 144 58.04 6.33 -39.60
N GLY A 145 57.11 7.11 -39.04
CA GLY A 145 56.07 6.59 -38.16
C GLY A 145 55.04 5.71 -38.88
N TYR A 146 54.87 5.88 -40.20
CA TYR A 146 54.06 5.00 -41.05
C TYR A 146 54.85 3.80 -41.63
N GLY A 147 56.16 3.70 -41.36
CA GLY A 147 57.02 2.64 -41.90
C GLY A 147 57.32 2.78 -43.41
N ILE A 148 57.08 3.95 -44.01
CA ILE A 148 57.30 4.21 -45.43
C ILE A 148 58.78 4.56 -45.64
N ALA A 149 59.54 3.66 -46.28
CA ALA A 149 60.99 3.76 -46.46
C ALA A 149 61.41 4.25 -47.86
N ASP A 150 60.47 4.36 -48.79
CA ASP A 150 60.66 4.69 -50.22
C ASP A 150 60.11 6.07 -50.61
N GLY A 151 59.62 6.86 -49.65
CA GLY A 151 59.14 8.23 -49.86
C GLY A 151 60.22 9.28 -49.53
N ALA A 152 60.56 10.14 -50.48
CA ALA A 152 61.45 11.28 -50.25
C ALA A 152 60.77 12.36 -49.41
N SER A 153 61.41 12.82 -48.33
CA SER A 153 60.87 13.92 -47.53
C SER A 153 60.93 15.25 -48.29
N LYS A 154 60.17 16.25 -47.83
CA LYS A 154 60.21 17.61 -48.39
C LYS A 154 61.64 18.15 -48.45
N THR A 155 62.46 17.82 -47.45
CA THR A 155 63.88 18.19 -47.36
C THR A 155 64.72 17.45 -48.41
N ASP A 156 64.47 16.16 -48.65
CA ASP A 156 65.18 15.38 -49.65
C ASP A 156 64.93 15.91 -51.07
N LEU A 157 63.69 16.25 -51.38
CA LEU A 157 63.30 16.85 -52.67
C LEU A 157 63.90 18.25 -52.86
N GLN A 158 63.94 19.07 -51.79
CA GLN A 158 64.56 20.39 -51.85
C GLN A 158 66.08 20.32 -52.08
N ASN A 159 66.76 19.36 -51.47
CA ASN A 159 68.18 19.13 -51.68
C ASN A 159 68.47 18.62 -53.11
N ALA A 160 67.63 17.73 -53.65
CA ALA A 160 67.76 17.24 -55.02
C ALA A 160 67.54 18.35 -56.08
N VAL A 161 66.52 19.20 -55.88
CA VAL A 161 66.22 20.34 -56.77
C VAL A 161 67.35 21.38 -56.74
N ASN A 162 67.86 21.71 -55.54
CA ASN A 162 68.99 22.64 -55.42
C ASN A 162 70.28 22.10 -56.07
N GLY A 163 70.49 20.77 -56.03
CA GLY A 163 71.57 20.09 -56.75
C GLY A 163 71.41 20.15 -58.28
N LEU A 164 70.19 20.04 -58.79
CA LEU A 164 69.91 20.08 -60.23
C LEU A 164 70.08 21.50 -60.82
N VAL A 165 69.68 22.52 -60.06
CA VAL A 165 69.77 23.94 -60.46
C VAL A 165 71.23 24.43 -60.46
N SER A 166 72.07 23.89 -59.57
CA SER A 166 73.49 24.29 -59.47
C SER A 166 74.42 23.60 -60.50
N GLY A 167 73.91 22.61 -61.26
CA GLY A 167 74.70 21.76 -62.14
C GLY A 167 74.47 21.91 -63.66
N ALA A 168 73.62 22.83 -64.14
CA ALA A 168 73.24 22.90 -65.56
C ALA A 168 74.07 23.94 -66.38
N PRO A 169 74.83 23.54 -67.43
CA PRO A 169 75.55 24.45 -68.33
C PRO A 169 74.79 24.85 -69.62
N ALA A 170 75.31 25.94 -70.21
CA ALA A 170 75.12 26.74 -71.44
C ALA A 170 74.35 26.25 -72.70
N ASN A 171 73.48 25.25 -72.64
CA ASN A 171 72.83 24.67 -73.83
C ASN A 171 71.33 24.42 -73.61
N LEU A 172 70.48 25.41 -73.30
CA LEU A 172 70.06 26.52 -74.18
C LEU A 172 69.76 26.15 -75.66
N ASN A 173 69.84 24.86 -76.02
CA ASN A 173 69.36 24.30 -77.30
C ASN A 173 67.83 24.07 -77.29
N THR A 174 67.22 24.03 -76.10
CA THR A 174 65.77 23.84 -75.93
C THR A 174 64.93 25.07 -76.28
N LEU A 175 65.50 26.29 -76.33
CA LEU A 175 64.76 27.51 -76.73
C LEU A 175 64.49 27.58 -78.24
N GLN A 176 65.32 26.95 -79.06
CA GLN A 176 65.16 26.91 -80.52
C GLN A 176 64.12 25.86 -80.95
N GLU A 177 64.04 24.74 -80.22
CA GLU A 177 62.97 23.75 -80.36
C GLU A 177 61.62 24.26 -79.83
N LEU A 178 61.64 25.07 -78.75
CA LEU A 178 60.44 25.70 -78.20
C LEU A 178 59.85 26.77 -79.13
N ALA A 179 60.69 27.58 -79.81
CA ALA A 179 60.25 28.61 -80.76
C ALA A 179 59.56 28.03 -82.01
N ALA A 180 60.04 26.89 -82.51
CA ALA A 180 59.41 26.15 -83.59
C ALA A 180 58.11 25.44 -83.17
N ALA A 181 58.04 24.90 -81.94
CA ALA A 181 56.85 24.22 -81.42
C ALA A 181 55.67 25.16 -81.12
N VAL A 182 55.91 26.47 -80.91
CA VAL A 182 54.88 27.51 -80.67
C VAL A 182 54.58 28.39 -81.89
N ASN A 183 55.02 27.98 -83.09
CA ASN A 183 54.76 28.65 -84.37
C ASN A 183 55.19 30.12 -84.47
N ASN A 184 56.21 30.54 -83.69
CA ASN A 184 56.70 31.93 -83.66
C ASN A 184 55.62 33.01 -83.41
N ASP A 185 54.63 32.77 -82.54
CA ASP A 185 53.63 33.77 -82.17
C ASP A 185 54.18 34.80 -81.15
N PRO A 186 54.33 36.10 -81.51
CA PRO A 186 54.84 37.14 -80.61
C PRO A 186 53.85 37.55 -79.49
N LYS A 187 52.63 37.00 -79.47
CA LYS A 187 51.59 37.28 -78.45
C LYS A 187 51.17 36.04 -77.65
N TYR A 188 52.02 35.02 -77.60
CA TYR A 188 51.76 33.73 -76.93
C TYR A 188 51.17 33.85 -75.51
N SER A 189 51.64 34.81 -74.69
CA SER A 189 51.09 35.07 -73.34
C SER A 189 49.60 35.43 -73.40
N ALA A 190 49.16 36.31 -74.31
CA ALA A 190 47.76 36.72 -74.40
C ALA A 190 46.84 35.58 -74.86
N THR A 191 47.34 34.67 -75.71
CA THR A 191 46.61 33.49 -76.18
C THR A 191 46.46 32.43 -75.07
N VAL A 192 47.49 32.26 -74.25
CA VAL A 192 47.48 31.36 -73.08
C VAL A 192 46.62 31.94 -71.96
N ASP A 193 46.71 33.24 -71.68
CA ASP A 193 45.90 33.94 -70.69
C ASP A 193 44.40 33.92 -71.07
N GLY A 194 44.07 34.05 -72.36
CA GLY A 194 42.68 33.90 -72.85
C GLY A 194 42.12 32.47 -72.73
N LYS A 195 42.98 31.44 -72.90
CA LYS A 195 42.58 30.03 -72.71
C LYS A 195 42.54 29.60 -71.24
N LEU A 196 43.36 30.20 -70.37
CA LEU A 196 43.31 29.98 -68.92
C LEU A 196 42.13 30.74 -68.27
N ALA A 197 41.83 31.97 -68.72
CA ALA A 197 40.67 32.72 -68.26
C ALA A 197 39.34 31.99 -68.56
N GLY A 198 39.23 31.34 -69.72
CA GLY A 198 38.07 30.51 -70.07
C GLY A 198 37.96 29.17 -69.32
N LYS A 199 38.98 28.75 -68.56
CA LYS A 199 38.95 27.56 -67.70
C LYS A 199 38.87 27.87 -66.19
N ALA A 200 38.89 29.15 -65.82
CA ALA A 200 38.86 29.59 -64.42
C ALA A 200 37.45 29.72 -63.83
N ASP A 201 36.39 29.68 -64.64
CA ASP A 201 35.01 29.63 -64.15
C ASP A 201 34.65 28.19 -63.73
N LYS A 202 34.83 27.91 -62.45
CA LYS A 202 34.51 26.64 -61.80
C LYS A 202 33.03 26.31 -61.94
N ALA A 203 32.69 25.38 -62.83
CA ALA A 203 31.40 24.70 -62.75
C ALA A 203 31.30 23.94 -61.41
N THR A 204 30.17 24.04 -60.72
CA THR A 204 29.96 23.46 -59.38
C THR A 204 29.32 22.06 -59.42
N THR A 205 29.16 21.47 -60.60
CA THR A 205 28.47 20.19 -60.80
C THR A 205 29.25 19.28 -61.76
N LEU A 206 29.16 17.95 -61.56
CA LEU A 206 29.82 16.96 -62.43
C LEU A 206 29.39 17.07 -63.90
N ALA A 207 28.13 17.44 -64.15
CA ALA A 207 27.59 17.67 -65.49
C ALA A 207 28.26 18.86 -66.21
N GLY A 208 28.67 19.90 -65.47
CA GLY A 208 29.40 21.03 -66.04
C GLY A 208 30.84 20.72 -66.46
N TYR A 209 31.39 19.58 -66.01
CA TYR A 209 32.67 19.04 -66.46
C TYR A 209 32.54 18.00 -67.59
N GLY A 210 31.32 17.69 -68.06
CA GLY A 210 31.08 16.70 -69.11
C GLY A 210 31.25 15.24 -68.66
N ILE A 211 31.26 14.97 -67.35
CA ILE A 211 31.35 13.63 -66.78
C ILE A 211 29.93 13.05 -66.70
N ALA A 212 29.59 12.16 -67.64
CA ALA A 212 28.25 11.60 -67.80
C ALA A 212 28.02 10.29 -67.04
N ASP A 213 29.08 9.69 -66.49
CA ASP A 213 29.11 8.40 -65.80
C ASP A 213 29.31 8.50 -64.28
N GLY A 214 29.41 9.71 -63.74
CA GLY A 214 29.51 9.96 -62.30
C GLY A 214 28.13 10.08 -61.63
N ALA A 215 27.88 9.30 -60.58
CA ALA A 215 26.65 9.40 -59.79
C ALA A 215 26.50 10.80 -59.18
N SER A 216 25.37 11.47 -59.42
CA SER A 216 25.12 12.82 -58.90
C SER A 216 24.86 12.79 -57.39
N LYS A 217 24.93 13.96 -56.72
CA LYS A 217 24.57 14.08 -55.29
C LYS A 217 23.13 13.61 -55.01
N SER A 218 22.23 13.80 -55.96
CA SER A 218 20.85 13.29 -55.91
C SER A 218 20.77 11.78 -56.11
N ASP A 219 21.57 11.18 -57.00
CA ASP A 219 21.57 9.73 -57.22
C ASP A 219 22.15 9.00 -56.00
N LEU A 220 23.24 9.53 -55.44
CA LEU A 220 23.83 9.04 -54.20
C LEU A 220 22.86 9.21 -53.02
N LYS A 221 22.15 10.35 -52.94
CA LYS A 221 21.14 10.57 -51.92
C LYS A 221 19.95 9.63 -52.08
N ALA A 222 19.47 9.36 -53.29
CA ALA A 222 18.39 8.42 -53.54
C ALA A 222 18.80 6.97 -53.23
N ALA A 223 20.03 6.58 -53.56
CA ALA A 223 20.57 5.26 -53.23
C ALA A 223 20.76 5.07 -51.70
N VAL A 224 21.26 6.11 -51.01
CA VAL A 224 21.40 6.12 -49.54
C VAL A 224 20.03 6.15 -48.86
N ASP A 225 19.11 7.00 -49.30
CA ASP A 225 17.74 7.06 -48.78
C ASP A 225 17.00 5.74 -49.05
N GLY A 226 17.26 5.06 -50.17
CA GLY A 226 16.77 3.71 -50.48
C GLY A 226 17.33 2.62 -49.55
N LEU A 227 18.63 2.68 -49.23
CA LEU A 227 19.25 1.77 -48.25
C LEU A 227 18.73 2.02 -46.83
N VAL A 228 18.56 3.29 -46.45
CA VAL A 228 18.06 3.72 -45.13
C VAL A 228 16.57 3.41 -44.96
N SER A 229 15.75 3.59 -46.01
CA SER A 229 14.32 3.24 -46.01
C SER A 229 14.05 1.74 -46.18
N GLY A 230 15.05 0.96 -46.63
CA GLY A 230 15.00 -0.50 -46.73
C GLY A 230 15.32 -1.25 -45.43
N ALA A 231 15.84 -0.56 -44.39
CA ALA A 231 16.17 -1.16 -43.09
C ALA A 231 15.30 -0.69 -41.89
N PRO A 232 13.97 -0.51 -42.01
CA PRO A 232 13.13 -0.05 -40.90
C PRO A 232 13.01 -1.08 -39.77
N GLY A 233 13.32 -2.36 -40.02
CA GLY A 233 13.31 -3.39 -38.98
C GLY A 233 14.50 -3.28 -38.02
N ALA A 234 15.73 -3.28 -38.54
CA ALA A 234 16.95 -3.39 -37.73
C ALA A 234 17.33 -2.08 -37.00
N LEU A 235 17.06 -0.92 -37.60
CA LEU A 235 17.33 0.36 -36.97
C LEU A 235 16.33 0.66 -35.85
N ASN A 236 15.06 0.27 -36.03
CA ASN A 236 14.06 0.34 -34.98
C ASN A 236 14.42 -0.59 -33.81
N THR A 237 14.94 -1.79 -34.07
CA THR A 237 15.40 -2.68 -32.97
C THR A 237 16.60 -2.10 -32.22
N LEU A 238 17.58 -1.50 -32.90
CA LEU A 238 18.74 -0.88 -32.24
C LEU A 238 18.36 0.37 -31.44
N GLN A 239 17.40 1.15 -31.94
CA GLN A 239 16.87 2.32 -31.23
C GLN A 239 15.97 1.91 -30.05
N GLU A 240 15.15 0.86 -30.21
CA GLU A 240 14.38 0.25 -29.13
C GLU A 240 15.29 -0.36 -28.07
N LEU A 241 16.38 -1.03 -28.46
CA LEU A 241 17.40 -1.57 -27.55
C LEU A 241 18.15 -0.43 -26.82
N ALA A 242 18.57 0.61 -27.53
CA ALA A 242 19.23 1.77 -26.93
C ALA A 242 18.28 2.50 -25.95
N ALA A 243 17.01 2.68 -26.32
CA ALA A 243 15.99 3.26 -25.46
C ALA A 243 15.66 2.37 -24.24
N ALA A 244 15.56 1.04 -24.44
CA ALA A 244 15.35 0.07 -23.36
C ALA A 244 16.53 0.00 -22.38
N LEU A 245 17.74 0.28 -22.85
CA LEU A 245 18.96 0.40 -22.05
C LEU A 245 19.22 1.84 -21.54
N GLY A 246 18.26 2.76 -21.75
CA GLY A 246 18.29 4.12 -21.21
C GLY A 246 19.21 5.12 -21.93
N ASN A 247 19.65 4.82 -23.16
CA ASN A 247 20.60 5.62 -23.95
C ASN A 247 21.89 5.95 -23.17
N ASP A 248 22.31 5.08 -22.26
CA ASP A 248 23.48 5.31 -21.43
C ASP A 248 24.77 4.96 -22.20
N ALA A 249 25.50 5.99 -22.63
CA ALA A 249 26.79 5.86 -23.30
C ALA A 249 27.85 5.14 -22.46
N ASN A 250 27.64 5.03 -21.14
CA ASN A 250 28.51 4.35 -20.18
C ASN A 250 27.80 3.18 -19.49
N TYR A 251 26.80 2.55 -20.13
CA TYR A 251 25.96 1.49 -19.55
C TYR A 251 26.74 0.44 -18.76
N ALA A 252 27.88 -0.03 -19.28
CA ALA A 252 28.72 -0.99 -18.58
C ALA A 252 29.30 -0.44 -17.26
N ALA A 253 29.75 0.81 -17.23
CA ALA A 253 30.24 1.47 -16.02
C ALA A 253 29.09 1.77 -15.04
N SER A 254 27.92 2.17 -15.55
CA SER A 254 26.72 2.40 -14.74
C SER A 254 26.23 1.10 -14.10
N MET A 255 26.18 -0.02 -14.84
CA MET A 255 25.85 -1.33 -14.28
C MET A 255 26.90 -1.82 -13.32
N THR A 256 28.19 -1.64 -13.62
CA THR A 256 29.25 -1.95 -12.66
C THR A 256 29.09 -1.16 -11.37
N LYS A 257 28.66 0.11 -11.43
CA LYS A 257 28.41 0.95 -10.26
C LYS A 257 27.16 0.55 -9.48
N LEU A 258 26.07 0.19 -10.17
CA LEU A 258 24.86 -0.35 -9.52
C LEU A 258 25.12 -1.73 -8.89
N LEU A 259 25.87 -2.60 -9.56
CA LEU A 259 26.27 -3.90 -9.02
C LEU A 259 27.25 -3.73 -7.86
N ALA A 260 28.20 -2.80 -7.94
CA ALA A 260 29.12 -2.50 -6.83
C ALA A 260 28.36 -2.03 -5.58
N GLY A 261 27.37 -1.15 -5.73
CA GLY A 261 26.51 -0.72 -4.63
C GLY A 261 25.61 -1.82 -4.06
N LYS A 262 25.32 -2.89 -4.83
CA LYS A 262 24.62 -4.09 -4.35
C LYS A 262 25.57 -5.20 -3.86
N ALA A 263 26.87 -5.09 -4.15
CA ALA A 263 27.90 -6.06 -3.79
C ALA A 263 28.55 -5.75 -2.43
N ASP A 264 28.32 -4.57 -1.87
CA ASP A 264 28.68 -4.27 -0.49
C ASP A 264 27.91 -5.23 0.44
N LYS A 265 28.63 -6.23 0.97
CA LYS A 265 28.12 -7.16 1.98
C LYS A 265 27.62 -6.35 3.16
N ALA A 266 26.31 -6.16 3.24
CA ALA A 266 25.71 -5.65 4.45
C ALA A 266 26.15 -6.52 5.63
N THR A 267 26.54 -5.89 6.74
CA THR A 267 26.89 -6.59 7.98
C THR A 267 25.68 -6.78 8.90
N THR A 268 24.50 -6.31 8.47
CA THR A 268 23.25 -6.36 9.22
C THR A 268 22.12 -6.93 8.36
N LEU A 269 21.15 -7.60 9.00
CA LEU A 269 19.95 -8.14 8.34
C LEU A 269 19.15 -7.04 7.63
N SER A 270 19.07 -5.84 8.23
CA SER A 270 18.43 -4.67 7.64
C SER A 270 19.12 -4.20 6.36
N GLY A 271 20.46 -4.27 6.28
CA GLY A 271 21.19 -3.94 5.06
C GLY A 271 20.98 -4.94 3.91
N TYR A 272 20.53 -6.17 4.22
CA TYR A 272 20.09 -7.15 3.22
C TYR A 272 18.58 -7.06 2.89
N GLY A 273 17.81 -6.21 3.58
CA GLY A 273 16.36 -6.14 3.41
C GLY A 273 15.61 -7.35 3.98
N ILE A 274 16.23 -8.14 4.86
CA ILE A 274 15.62 -9.30 5.51
C ILE A 274 14.86 -8.78 6.75
N ALA A 275 13.54 -8.78 6.69
CA ALA A 275 12.65 -8.20 7.70
C ALA A 275 12.00 -9.24 8.63
N ASP A 276 12.15 -10.52 8.33
CA ASP A 276 11.50 -11.66 8.99
C ASP A 276 12.47 -12.54 9.80
N ALA A 277 13.70 -12.05 10.04
CA ALA A 277 14.71 -12.74 10.84
C ALA A 277 15.00 -12.00 12.15
N ALA A 278 15.08 -12.73 13.27
CA ALA A 278 15.46 -12.19 14.57
C ALA A 278 16.98 -11.96 14.65
N SER A 279 17.40 -10.81 15.16
CA SER A 279 18.83 -10.52 15.37
C SER A 279 19.41 -11.27 16.57
N ALA A 280 20.74 -11.35 16.66
CA ALA A 280 21.41 -11.90 17.85
C ALA A 280 21.03 -11.14 19.13
N ASP A 281 20.77 -9.83 19.03
CA ASP A 281 20.30 -8.99 20.14
C ASP A 281 18.86 -9.32 20.54
N ASP A 282 17.99 -9.61 19.58
CA ASP A 282 16.61 -10.02 19.86
C ASP A 282 16.58 -11.39 20.53
N LEU A 283 17.41 -12.32 20.06
CA LEU A 283 17.60 -13.61 20.71
C LEU A 283 18.16 -13.43 22.12
N ALA A 284 19.15 -12.55 22.32
CA ALA A 284 19.69 -12.25 23.65
C ALA A 284 18.64 -11.66 24.60
N LYS A 285 17.77 -10.76 24.11
CA LYS A 285 16.63 -10.21 24.89
C LYS A 285 15.59 -11.27 25.22
N VAL A 286 15.33 -12.23 24.32
CA VAL A 286 14.43 -13.35 24.59
C VAL A 286 15.05 -14.30 25.61
N VAL A 287 16.31 -14.67 25.43
CA VAL A 287 17.06 -15.52 26.37
C VAL A 287 17.12 -14.88 27.76
N ALA A 288 17.37 -13.57 27.85
CA ALA A 288 17.37 -12.84 29.12
C ALA A 288 15.98 -12.87 29.80
N ARG A 289 14.90 -12.70 29.02
CA ARG A 289 13.51 -12.77 29.53
C ARG A 289 13.10 -14.18 29.95
N VAL A 290 13.61 -15.21 29.28
CA VAL A 290 13.34 -16.61 29.65
C VAL A 290 14.13 -16.98 30.90
N ASN A 291 15.39 -16.60 30.99
CA ASN A 291 16.26 -16.89 32.14
C ASN A 291 15.87 -16.14 33.42
N SER A 292 15.14 -15.02 33.33
CA SER A 292 14.72 -14.24 34.50
C SER A 292 13.35 -14.64 35.08
N ARG A 293 12.67 -15.63 34.49
CA ARG A 293 11.40 -16.17 35.02
C ARG A 293 11.67 -17.30 36.00
N ARG A 294 11.18 -17.17 37.24
CA ARG A 294 11.24 -18.23 38.25
C ARG A 294 9.87 -18.49 38.86
N MET A 295 9.54 -19.75 39.08
CA MET A 295 8.31 -20.15 39.78
C MET A 295 8.57 -20.20 41.29
N ILE A 296 7.78 -19.47 42.07
CA ILE A 296 7.93 -19.41 43.53
C ILE A 296 6.66 -19.93 44.17
N ARG A 297 6.80 -20.85 45.11
CA ARG A 297 5.70 -21.39 45.91
C ARG A 297 5.97 -21.12 47.39
N VAL A 298 5.01 -20.58 48.09
CA VAL A 298 5.12 -20.21 49.51
C VAL A 298 4.00 -20.90 50.27
N ARG A 299 4.37 -21.60 51.33
CA ARG A 299 3.43 -22.29 52.22
C ARG A 299 3.56 -21.81 53.65
N ALA A 300 2.41 -21.69 54.32
CA ALA A 300 2.31 -21.37 55.74
C ALA A 300 1.34 -22.34 56.41
N GLY A 301 1.55 -22.65 57.69
CA GLY A 301 0.74 -23.63 58.40
C GLY A 301 0.68 -23.42 59.91
N GLY A 302 -0.43 -23.82 60.52
CA GLY A 302 -0.56 -24.01 61.96
C GLY A 302 -0.24 -25.45 62.38
N TYR A 303 0.17 -25.67 63.63
CA TYR A 303 0.55 -27.01 64.12
C TYR A 303 -0.54 -28.07 63.98
N SER A 304 -1.81 -27.68 64.07
CA SER A 304 -2.96 -28.59 63.99
C SER A 304 -3.41 -28.89 62.56
N ALA A 305 -2.78 -28.31 61.53
CA ALA A 305 -3.17 -28.54 60.15
C ALA A 305 -2.83 -29.96 59.70
N LYS A 306 -3.82 -30.72 59.20
CA LYS A 306 -3.69 -32.17 58.91
C LYS A 306 -2.60 -32.53 57.89
N ASN A 307 -2.11 -31.55 57.12
CA ASN A 307 -0.97 -31.66 56.19
C ASN A 307 -0.12 -30.38 56.18
N GLY A 308 0.02 -29.73 57.34
CA GLY A 308 0.76 -28.47 57.45
C GLY A 308 2.18 -28.61 56.92
N VAL A 309 2.52 -27.78 55.92
CA VAL A 309 3.90 -27.57 55.47
C VAL A 309 4.13 -26.07 55.45
N ALA A 310 5.30 -25.62 55.92
CA ALA A 310 5.76 -24.25 55.75
C ALA A 310 7.07 -24.25 54.98
N GLY A 311 7.31 -23.16 54.26
CA GLY A 311 8.54 -22.98 53.49
C GLY A 311 8.31 -22.27 52.17
N VAL A 312 9.41 -21.84 51.57
CA VAL A 312 9.45 -21.27 50.21
C VAL A 312 10.16 -22.27 49.31
N GLU A 313 9.56 -22.56 48.17
CA GLU A 313 10.19 -23.29 47.06
C GLU A 313 10.41 -22.33 45.90
N ILE A 314 11.56 -22.43 45.24
CA ILE A 314 11.85 -21.73 43.98
C ILE A 314 12.24 -22.79 42.94
N ASP A 315 11.50 -22.82 41.84
CA ASP A 315 11.59 -23.82 40.78
C ASP A 315 11.54 -25.26 41.30
N GLY A 316 10.72 -25.49 42.34
CA GLY A 316 10.55 -26.79 42.99
C GLY A 316 11.62 -27.14 44.03
N VAL A 317 12.61 -26.27 44.28
CA VAL A 317 13.65 -26.47 45.30
C VAL A 317 13.30 -25.70 46.57
N GLY A 318 13.24 -26.37 47.72
CA GLY A 318 13.02 -25.72 49.02
C GLY A 318 14.20 -24.84 49.44
N VAL A 319 13.94 -23.56 49.71
CA VAL A 319 14.96 -22.55 50.03
C VAL A 319 14.63 -21.71 51.27
N GLY A 320 13.39 -21.76 51.77
CA GLY A 320 12.95 -21.00 52.94
C GLY A 320 13.15 -21.76 54.25
N PRO A 321 13.54 -21.08 55.35
CA PRO A 321 13.69 -21.71 56.66
C PRO A 321 12.32 -22.08 57.27
N VAL A 322 12.30 -23.09 58.14
CA VAL A 322 11.07 -23.53 58.82
C VAL A 322 11.33 -23.63 60.31
N ALA A 323 10.81 -22.66 61.06
CA ALA A 323 10.80 -22.64 62.52
C ALA A 323 9.50 -22.04 63.04
N ARG A 324 9.27 -22.16 64.35
CA ARG A 324 8.04 -21.67 64.99
C ARG A 324 7.84 -20.16 64.77
N SER A 325 6.58 -19.75 64.59
CA SER A 325 6.14 -18.36 64.40
C SER A 325 6.53 -17.79 63.02
N TYR A 326 7.30 -16.71 62.92
CA TYR A 326 7.50 -15.98 61.65
C TYR A 326 8.79 -16.39 60.94
N ASN A 327 8.66 -16.78 59.68
CA ASN A 327 9.77 -17.12 58.79
C ASN A 327 9.79 -16.13 57.63
N MET A 328 10.98 -15.69 57.22
CA MET A 328 11.13 -14.62 56.24
C MET A 328 12.23 -14.92 55.22
N VAL A 329 11.97 -14.54 53.97
CA VAL A 329 12.89 -14.66 52.84
C VAL A 329 12.88 -13.37 52.04
N GLN A 330 14.06 -12.87 51.66
CA GLN A 330 14.24 -11.77 50.73
C GLN A 330 14.84 -12.31 49.43
N LEU A 331 14.27 -11.88 48.30
CA LEU A 331 14.73 -12.26 46.97
C LEU A 331 15.36 -11.08 46.24
N ASP A 332 16.39 -11.35 45.43
CA ASP A 332 16.91 -10.38 44.45
C ASP A 332 16.10 -10.38 43.14
N ALA A 333 16.55 -9.57 42.18
CA ALA A 333 15.91 -9.45 40.88
C ALA A 333 16.01 -10.71 39.99
N ALA A 334 16.94 -11.61 40.30
CA ALA A 334 17.08 -12.91 39.66
C ALA A 334 16.30 -14.00 40.41
N GLY A 335 15.60 -13.66 41.50
CA GLY A 335 14.86 -14.59 42.33
C GLY A 335 15.75 -15.52 43.16
N ALA A 336 17.00 -15.13 43.44
CA ALA A 336 17.84 -15.82 44.42
C ALA A 336 17.57 -15.30 45.83
N VAL A 337 17.68 -16.19 46.83
CA VAL A 337 17.56 -15.81 48.24
C VAL A 337 18.79 -15.02 48.65
N THR A 338 18.59 -13.76 49.02
CA THR A 338 19.68 -12.88 49.50
C THR A 338 19.75 -12.84 51.01
N ARG A 339 18.61 -12.97 51.69
CA ARG A 339 18.51 -13.02 53.15
C ARG A 339 17.37 -13.95 53.54
N SER A 340 17.54 -14.68 54.63
CA SER A 340 16.47 -15.44 55.27
C SER A 340 16.66 -15.45 56.78
N ALA A 341 15.57 -15.46 57.52
CA ALA A 341 15.61 -15.51 58.98
C ALA A 341 14.32 -16.11 59.55
N THR A 342 14.39 -16.51 60.82
CA THR A 342 13.26 -17.02 61.59
C THR A 342 13.16 -16.27 62.91
N PHE A 343 11.95 -15.94 63.33
CA PHE A 343 11.68 -15.17 64.53
C PHE A 343 10.55 -15.84 65.31
N ASP A 344 10.86 -16.35 66.50
CA ASP A 344 9.87 -16.90 67.42
C ASP A 344 9.17 -15.77 68.17
N VAL A 345 8.34 -15.01 67.45
CA VAL A 345 7.62 -13.84 67.95
C VAL A 345 6.70 -14.22 69.13
N CYS A 346 6.14 -15.43 69.11
CA CYS A 346 5.28 -15.90 70.19
C CYS A 346 6.05 -16.20 71.50
N GLY A 347 7.19 -16.91 71.42
CA GLY A 347 7.89 -17.44 72.60
C GLY A 347 9.13 -16.68 73.05
N GLY A 348 9.72 -15.83 72.20
CA GLY A 348 11.01 -15.18 72.48
C GLY A 348 10.90 -13.71 72.84
N ASN A 349 11.52 -13.29 73.95
CA ASN A 349 11.56 -11.89 74.36
C ASN A 349 12.33 -11.04 73.32
N GLY A 350 11.70 -10.01 72.76
CA GLY A 350 12.27 -9.08 71.78
C GLY A 350 12.33 -9.59 70.32
N GLN A 351 11.77 -10.77 70.02
CA GLN A 351 11.77 -11.32 68.66
C GLN A 351 10.85 -10.57 67.68
N ASP A 352 9.79 -9.95 68.19
CA ASP A 352 8.92 -9.01 67.47
C ASP A 352 9.70 -7.80 66.93
N LYS A 353 10.56 -7.20 67.76
CA LYS A 353 11.44 -6.10 67.36
C LYS A 353 12.52 -6.57 66.38
N ALA A 354 13.12 -7.73 66.61
CA ALA A 354 14.12 -8.29 65.69
C ALA A 354 13.53 -8.57 64.29
N ALA A 355 12.30 -9.09 64.23
CA ALA A 355 11.56 -9.30 62.99
C ALA A 355 11.27 -7.97 62.26
N ALA A 356 10.84 -6.94 63.01
CA ALA A 356 10.62 -5.61 62.47
C ALA A 356 11.90 -4.98 61.90
N ASP A 357 13.00 -5.05 62.65
CA ASP A 357 14.31 -4.53 62.23
C ASP A 357 14.81 -5.24 60.95
N TRP A 358 14.58 -6.55 60.84
CA TRP A 358 14.96 -7.32 59.64
C TRP A 358 14.19 -6.87 58.40
N LEU A 359 12.88 -6.64 58.51
CA LEU A 359 12.03 -6.13 57.42
C LEU A 359 12.39 -4.69 57.04
N ASN A 360 12.67 -3.83 58.02
CA ASN A 360 13.06 -2.44 57.79
C ASN A 360 14.44 -2.32 57.13
N ALA A 361 15.34 -3.28 57.38
CA ALA A 361 16.64 -3.34 56.70
C ALA A 361 16.55 -3.80 55.22
N ALA A 362 15.39 -4.30 54.76
CA ALA A 362 15.21 -4.61 53.34
C ALA A 362 15.13 -3.30 52.51
N PRO A 363 15.94 -3.14 51.45
CA PRO A 363 15.95 -1.92 50.65
C PRO A 363 14.62 -1.74 49.92
N ASP A 364 14.23 -0.49 49.65
CA ASP A 364 13.00 -0.20 48.92
C ASP A 364 12.99 -0.93 47.56
N GLY A 365 11.90 -1.63 47.30
CA GLY A 365 11.73 -2.47 46.13
C GLY A 365 12.31 -3.88 46.24
N ALA A 366 12.89 -4.30 47.38
CA ALA A 366 13.21 -5.71 47.60
C ALA A 366 11.94 -6.53 47.75
N THR A 367 11.89 -7.70 47.12
CA THR A 367 10.80 -8.67 47.29
C THR A 367 11.01 -9.40 48.61
N VAL A 368 10.02 -9.33 49.50
CA VAL A 368 10.02 -9.96 50.81
C VAL A 368 8.83 -10.92 50.93
N ILE A 369 9.11 -12.10 51.44
CA ILE A 369 8.13 -13.16 51.68
C ILE A 369 8.15 -13.45 53.17
N VAL A 370 7.01 -13.28 53.82
CA VAL A 370 6.79 -13.63 55.22
C VAL A 370 5.76 -14.74 55.26
N TYR A 371 6.02 -15.78 56.03
CA TYR A 371 5.13 -16.92 56.17
C TYR A 371 5.31 -17.52 57.56
N THR A 372 4.24 -18.11 58.10
CA THR A 372 4.26 -18.58 59.47
C THR A 372 4.21 -20.09 59.56
N TRP A 373 4.84 -20.62 60.61
CA TRP A 373 4.70 -22.01 61.01
C TRP A 373 4.42 -22.07 62.51
N ASP A 374 3.20 -22.42 62.89
CA ASP A 374 2.74 -22.49 64.28
C ASP A 374 2.78 -21.13 65.05
N GLU A 375 1.82 -20.92 65.94
CA GLU A 375 1.74 -19.75 66.86
C GLU A 375 2.08 -18.35 66.27
N PRO A 376 1.40 -17.85 65.22
CA PRO A 376 1.66 -16.50 64.68
C PRO A 376 0.99 -15.35 65.47
N GLN A 377 0.16 -15.67 66.46
CA GLN A 377 -0.76 -14.72 67.10
C GLN A 377 -0.14 -13.91 68.24
N GLY A 378 0.69 -14.56 69.07
CA GLY A 378 1.32 -13.96 70.25
C GLY A 378 2.32 -12.87 69.88
N ASN A 379 2.31 -11.75 70.61
CA ASN A 379 3.21 -10.58 70.47
C ASN A 379 3.31 -9.97 69.05
N ARG A 380 2.44 -10.34 68.10
CA ARG A 380 2.51 -9.85 66.71
C ARG A 380 2.29 -8.33 66.58
N LEU A 381 1.63 -7.71 67.57
CA LEU A 381 1.28 -6.30 67.59
C LEU A 381 2.24 -5.43 68.41
N THR A 382 3.35 -6.00 68.88
CA THR A 382 4.39 -5.30 69.64
C THR A 382 5.68 -5.13 68.82
N GLY A 383 6.69 -4.47 69.37
CA GLY A 383 8.03 -4.40 68.76
C GLY A 383 8.15 -3.60 67.46
N GLY A 384 7.08 -2.97 66.97
CA GLY A 384 7.04 -2.27 65.68
C GLY A 384 6.83 -3.19 64.46
N LEU A 385 6.53 -4.48 64.69
CA LEU A 385 6.31 -5.46 63.62
C LEU A 385 5.16 -5.10 62.66
N PRO A 386 3.99 -4.60 63.12
CA PRO A 386 2.92 -4.20 62.20
C PRO A 386 3.36 -3.14 61.20
N GLN A 387 4.05 -2.08 61.64
CA GLN A 387 4.51 -1.00 60.77
C GLN A 387 5.51 -1.49 59.72
N ALA A 388 6.41 -2.40 60.09
CA ALA A 388 7.37 -2.99 59.17
C ALA A 388 6.68 -3.88 58.11
N LEU A 389 5.65 -4.62 58.50
CA LEU A 389 4.84 -5.43 57.57
C LEU A 389 3.99 -4.56 56.64
N TYR A 390 3.40 -3.46 57.13
CA TYR A 390 2.65 -2.52 56.28
C TYR A 390 3.53 -1.83 55.26
N ARG A 391 4.76 -1.44 55.65
CA ARG A 391 5.78 -0.96 54.69
C ARG A 391 6.02 -1.98 53.57
N CYS A 392 5.89 -3.26 53.88
CA CYS A 392 6.10 -4.36 52.95
C CYS A 392 4.83 -4.82 52.23
N GLY A 393 3.66 -4.20 52.45
CA GLY A 393 2.43 -4.50 51.73
C GLY A 393 1.34 -5.24 52.50
N ALA A 394 1.55 -5.57 53.79
CA ALA A 394 0.47 -6.09 54.63
C ALA A 394 -0.63 -5.05 54.84
N ASN A 395 -1.83 -5.50 55.19
CA ASN A 395 -2.99 -4.67 55.48
C ASN A 395 -3.37 -4.79 56.96
N SER A 396 -3.53 -3.66 57.64
CA SER A 396 -3.93 -3.64 59.05
C SER A 396 -5.27 -4.32 59.31
N ALA A 397 -6.19 -4.31 58.35
CA ALA A 397 -7.47 -4.99 58.45
C ALA A 397 -7.35 -6.52 58.57
N VAL A 398 -6.24 -7.10 58.10
CA VAL A 398 -5.96 -8.54 58.21
C VAL A 398 -5.02 -8.79 59.38
N PHE A 399 -3.83 -8.19 59.36
CA PHE A 399 -2.76 -8.50 60.32
C PHE A 399 -3.10 -8.08 61.76
N ALA A 400 -3.70 -6.90 61.93
CA ALA A 400 -4.12 -6.38 63.23
C ALA A 400 -5.56 -6.76 63.61
N SER A 401 -6.22 -7.60 62.81
CA SER A 401 -7.55 -8.09 63.12
C SER A 401 -7.60 -8.81 64.46
N ASP A 402 -8.70 -8.61 65.19
CA ASP A 402 -9.08 -9.39 66.37
C ASP A 402 -9.44 -10.85 66.03
N LYS A 403 -9.74 -11.13 64.75
CA LYS A 403 -10.00 -12.48 64.23
C LYS A 403 -8.74 -13.32 64.01
N PHE A 404 -7.55 -12.77 64.25
CA PHE A 404 -6.29 -13.47 64.09
C PHE A 404 -6.11 -14.51 65.22
N GLN A 405 -6.25 -15.80 64.90
CA GLN A 405 -6.37 -16.89 65.86
C GLN A 405 -5.04 -17.52 66.26
N TYR A 406 -5.00 -18.11 67.46
CA TYR A 406 -3.89 -18.95 67.94
C TYR A 406 -3.67 -20.15 66.99
N ARG A 407 -2.41 -20.38 66.60
CA ARG A 407 -1.99 -21.43 65.64
C ARG A 407 -2.71 -21.39 64.28
N SER A 408 -2.97 -20.18 63.78
CA SER A 408 -3.41 -19.92 62.41
C SER A 408 -2.23 -19.97 61.42
N ALA A 409 -2.50 -19.78 60.12
CA ALA A 409 -1.51 -19.59 59.08
C ALA A 409 -1.60 -18.17 58.52
N TYR A 410 -0.46 -17.51 58.37
CA TYR A 410 -0.33 -16.18 57.80
C TYR A 410 0.80 -16.14 56.77
N LEU A 411 0.58 -15.39 55.70
CA LEU A 411 1.52 -15.25 54.59
C LEU A 411 1.40 -13.86 53.97
N LEU A 412 2.53 -13.23 53.70
CA LEU A 412 2.66 -12.00 52.93
C LEU A 412 3.72 -12.20 51.85
N ILE A 413 3.36 -11.87 50.60
CA ILE A 413 4.33 -11.66 49.52
C ILE A 413 4.24 -10.20 49.13
N GLY A 414 5.30 -9.44 49.35
CA GLY A 414 5.26 -8.00 49.19
C GLY A 414 6.59 -7.38 48.81
N ARG A 415 6.60 -6.05 48.69
CA ARG A 415 7.80 -5.27 48.39
C ARG A 415 8.07 -4.27 49.50
N ALA A 416 9.30 -4.22 49.98
CA ALA A 416 9.71 -3.19 50.91
C ALA A 416 9.46 -1.80 50.30
N GLY A 417 8.77 -0.92 51.03
CA GLY A 417 8.45 0.44 50.59
C GLY A 417 7.22 0.57 49.69
N CYS A 418 6.49 -0.52 49.38
CA CYS A 418 5.26 -0.42 48.57
C CYS A 418 4.08 0.22 49.32
N GLY A 419 4.13 0.26 50.65
CA GLY A 419 3.05 0.81 51.48
C GLY A 419 1.93 -0.19 51.74
N GLU A 420 1.04 0.17 52.66
CA GLU A 420 0.02 -0.73 53.21
C GLU A 420 -0.94 -1.27 52.11
N GLY A 421 -1.25 -2.57 52.18
CA GLY A 421 -2.21 -3.23 51.30
C GLY A 421 -1.76 -3.44 49.85
N GLN A 422 -0.51 -3.14 49.51
CA GLN A 422 0.03 -3.34 48.16
C GLN A 422 0.70 -4.71 47.95
N GLY A 423 0.73 -5.56 48.98
CA GLY A 423 1.23 -6.93 48.92
C GLY A 423 0.12 -7.98 48.80
N LEU A 424 0.48 -9.20 48.39
CA LEU A 424 -0.41 -10.34 48.46
C LEU A 424 -0.38 -10.92 49.87
N GLU A 425 -1.39 -10.56 50.66
CA GLU A 425 -1.57 -11.04 52.02
C GLU A 425 -2.65 -12.13 52.07
N ARG A 426 -2.38 -13.18 52.84
CA ARG A 426 -3.29 -14.31 53.06
C ARG A 426 -3.27 -14.73 54.53
N TYR A 427 -4.45 -15.09 55.03
CA TYR A 427 -4.66 -15.56 56.38
C TYR A 427 -5.65 -16.74 56.35
N CYS A 428 -5.40 -17.78 57.13
CA CYS A 428 -6.32 -18.90 57.31
C CYS A 428 -6.30 -19.42 58.76
N GLY A 429 -7.48 -19.69 59.32
CA GLY A 429 -7.66 -20.10 60.71
C GLY A 429 -8.91 -19.46 61.30
N ASP A 430 -10.04 -20.15 61.17
CA ASP A 430 -11.36 -19.72 61.64
C ASP A 430 -11.52 -19.79 63.17
N LYS A 431 -10.73 -20.65 63.83
CA LYS A 431 -10.71 -20.85 65.28
C LYS A 431 -9.30 -21.14 65.80
N PRO A 432 -9.06 -21.05 67.11
CA PRO A 432 -7.81 -21.48 67.71
C PRO A 432 -7.48 -22.93 67.34
N ALA A 433 -6.23 -23.18 66.93
CA ALA A 433 -5.75 -24.49 66.53
C ALA A 433 -6.59 -25.16 65.41
N SER A 434 -7.06 -24.35 64.46
CA SER A 434 -7.87 -24.82 63.33
C SER A 434 -7.13 -25.88 62.50
N PRO A 435 -7.79 -27.00 62.14
CA PRO A 435 -7.22 -28.01 61.26
C PRO A 435 -7.06 -27.55 59.81
N ASP A 436 -7.69 -26.43 59.44
CA ASP A 436 -7.65 -25.84 58.10
C ASP A 436 -6.63 -24.69 57.99
N ALA A 437 -5.86 -24.42 59.05
CA ALA A 437 -4.85 -23.36 59.10
C ALA A 437 -3.64 -23.69 58.19
N GLN A 438 -3.84 -23.63 56.88
CA GLN A 438 -2.83 -23.90 55.86
C GLN A 438 -3.04 -22.97 54.66
N LEU A 439 -1.93 -22.44 54.15
CA LEU A 439 -1.88 -21.59 52.96
C LEU A 439 -0.85 -22.14 51.99
N ASP A 440 -1.16 -22.07 50.70
CA ASP A 440 -0.27 -22.48 49.61
C ASP A 440 -0.48 -21.53 48.42
N VAL A 441 0.55 -20.75 48.11
CA VAL A 441 0.49 -19.69 47.10
C VAL A 441 1.65 -19.85 46.14
N ALA A 442 1.37 -19.93 44.85
CA ALA A 442 2.38 -19.91 43.79
C ALA A 442 2.29 -18.62 42.98
N PHE A 443 3.44 -18.08 42.57
CA PHE A 443 3.55 -16.92 41.69
C PHE A 443 4.81 -16.99 40.83
N GLU A 444 4.81 -16.26 39.72
CA GLU A 444 6.01 -16.09 38.90
C GLU A 444 6.77 -14.85 39.34
N LEU A 445 8.09 -14.93 39.40
CA LEU A 445 8.94 -13.75 39.48
C LEU A 445 9.44 -13.42 38.06
N VAL A 446 9.18 -12.19 37.59
CA VAL A 446 9.64 -11.71 36.29
C VAL A 446 10.48 -10.44 36.50
N ASN A 447 11.78 -10.51 36.19
CA ASN A 447 12.72 -9.41 36.42
C ASN A 447 12.66 -8.84 37.85
N GLY A 448 12.53 -9.71 38.85
CA GLY A 448 12.46 -9.31 40.26
C GLY A 448 11.09 -8.85 40.75
N MET A 449 10.08 -8.78 39.87
CA MET A 449 8.72 -8.42 40.25
C MET A 449 7.84 -9.66 40.40
N PRO A 450 7.18 -9.85 41.56
CA PRO A 450 6.25 -10.95 41.74
C PRO A 450 4.95 -10.69 40.96
N LEU A 451 4.67 -11.54 39.98
CA LEU A 451 3.43 -11.57 39.20
C LEU A 451 2.35 -12.29 40.02
N LEU A 452 1.79 -11.55 40.98
CA LEU A 452 0.80 -12.05 41.91
C LEU A 452 -0.56 -12.06 41.21
N GLY A 453 -1.15 -13.23 41.02
CA GLY A 453 -2.42 -13.46 40.31
C GLY A 453 -3.67 -12.90 41.01
N GLY A 454 -3.65 -11.62 41.37
CA GLY A 454 -4.69 -10.91 42.09
C GLY A 454 -4.97 -9.49 41.59
N GLY A 455 -4.45 -9.10 40.43
CA GLY A 455 -4.75 -7.83 39.77
C GLY A 455 -4.72 -7.98 38.25
N GLN A 456 -5.91 -8.06 37.64
CA GLN A 456 -6.16 -7.88 36.20
C GLN A 456 -5.32 -8.73 35.23
N VAL A 457 -5.65 -10.01 35.07
CA VAL A 457 -5.37 -10.74 33.81
C VAL A 457 -6.52 -11.69 33.48
N SER A 458 -7.69 -11.13 33.19
CA SER A 458 -8.76 -11.83 32.46
C SER A 458 -9.65 -10.83 31.71
N GLY A 459 -9.03 -10.02 30.87
CA GLY A 459 -9.66 -9.43 29.71
C GLY A 459 -8.72 -9.71 28.56
N ALA A 460 -9.22 -10.31 27.47
CA ALA A 460 -8.44 -10.44 26.25
C ALA A 460 -7.73 -9.10 25.98
N ALA A 461 -6.41 -9.11 25.77
CA ALA A 461 -5.70 -7.92 25.34
C ALA A 461 -6.48 -7.34 24.14
N ALA A 462 -6.86 -6.06 24.24
CA ALA A 462 -7.57 -5.37 23.17
C ALA A 462 -6.90 -5.70 21.83
N PRO A 463 -7.61 -6.25 20.83
CA PRO A 463 -7.01 -6.59 19.56
C PRO A 463 -6.47 -5.34 18.87
N THR A 464 -5.37 -5.51 18.14
CA THR A 464 -4.81 -4.45 17.30
C THR A 464 -5.88 -3.93 16.32
N GLY A 465 -5.99 -2.61 16.19
CA GLY A 465 -7.05 -1.94 15.44
C GLY A 465 -8.28 -1.57 16.28
N GLN A 466 -8.42 -2.07 17.52
CA GLN A 466 -9.49 -1.63 18.42
C GLN A 466 -9.39 -0.13 18.72
N VAL A 467 -10.53 0.57 18.68
CA VAL A 467 -10.66 1.93 19.17
C VAL A 467 -11.22 1.93 20.59
N ALA A 468 -10.63 2.74 21.47
CA ALA A 468 -11.14 2.98 22.82
C ALA A 468 -11.05 4.47 23.17
N TYR A 469 -11.89 4.90 24.10
CA TYR A 469 -11.93 6.26 24.62
C TYR A 469 -11.37 6.29 26.03
N PHE A 470 -10.51 7.27 26.30
CA PHE A 470 -9.82 7.42 27.58
C PHE A 470 -10.13 8.78 28.20
N SER A 471 -10.39 8.81 29.51
CA SER A 471 -10.63 10.03 30.29
C SER A 471 -9.34 10.76 30.69
N MET A 472 -8.31 10.70 29.85
CA MET A 472 -6.99 11.28 30.08
C MET A 472 -6.40 11.86 28.78
N PRO A 473 -5.49 12.86 28.87
CA PRO A 473 -5.04 13.62 27.69
C PRO A 473 -3.95 12.93 26.84
N ASN A 474 -3.33 11.87 27.37
CA ASN A 474 -2.26 11.12 26.71
C ASN A 474 -2.71 9.69 26.39
N ALA A 475 -2.21 9.14 25.29
CA ALA A 475 -2.49 7.76 24.94
C ALA A 475 -1.76 6.84 25.94
N PRO A 476 -2.42 5.80 26.49
CA PRO A 476 -1.75 4.80 27.31
C PRO A 476 -0.76 3.96 26.51
N ASP A 477 0.13 3.26 27.21
CA ASP A 477 1.08 2.34 26.58
C ASP A 477 0.39 1.30 25.71
N GLY A 478 0.91 1.11 24.50
CA GLY A 478 0.33 0.23 23.50
C GLY A 478 -0.89 0.81 22.75
N TRP A 479 -1.18 2.11 22.89
CA TRP A 479 -2.22 2.82 22.14
C TRP A 479 -1.66 4.08 21.45
N LEU A 480 -2.21 4.41 20.28
CA LEU A 480 -1.91 5.64 19.53
C LEU A 480 -3.14 6.55 19.51
N LYS A 481 -2.94 7.88 19.56
CA LYS A 481 -4.05 8.82 19.40
C LYS A 481 -4.72 8.64 18.04
N ALA A 482 -6.04 8.49 18.01
CA ALA A 482 -6.81 8.42 16.78
C ALA A 482 -7.07 9.85 16.26
N ASN A 483 -6.01 10.52 15.83
CA ASN A 483 -6.00 11.94 15.44
C ASN A 483 -5.68 12.18 13.95
N GLY A 484 -5.70 11.14 13.11
CA GLY A 484 -5.35 11.27 11.70
C GLY A 484 -3.86 11.41 11.40
N ALA A 485 -2.96 11.24 12.38
CA ALA A 485 -1.52 11.33 12.15
C ALA A 485 -1.02 10.21 11.22
N GLN A 486 0.05 10.49 10.48
CA GLN A 486 0.78 9.45 9.77
C GLN A 486 1.75 8.73 10.71
N VAL A 487 1.77 7.40 10.67
CA VAL A 487 2.69 6.57 11.46
C VAL A 487 3.41 5.54 10.60
N SER A 488 4.54 5.05 11.09
CA SER A 488 5.40 4.10 10.37
C SER A 488 4.76 2.73 10.22
N GLN A 489 4.74 2.19 9.00
CA GLN A 489 4.29 0.83 8.71
C GLN A 489 5.18 -0.22 9.36
N SER A 490 6.50 0.00 9.42
CA SER A 490 7.44 -0.96 10.02
C SER A 490 7.36 -0.98 11.55
N THR A 491 7.12 0.18 12.18
CA THR A 491 6.98 0.28 13.64
C THR A 491 5.64 -0.27 14.12
N TYR A 492 4.57 -0.07 13.33
CA TYR A 492 3.21 -0.45 13.69
C TYR A 492 2.63 -1.47 12.69
N GLY A 493 3.42 -2.50 12.34
CA GLY A 493 3.09 -3.47 11.30
C GLY A 493 1.77 -4.21 11.53
N ASN A 494 1.47 -4.61 12.77
CA ASN A 494 0.20 -5.27 13.11
C ASN A 494 -1.00 -4.33 12.90
N LEU A 495 -0.84 -3.04 13.24
CA LEU A 495 -1.89 -2.04 13.03
C LEU A 495 -2.07 -1.76 11.55
N TYR A 496 -0.99 -1.64 10.79
CA TYR A 496 -1.05 -1.50 9.33
C TYR A 496 -1.74 -2.71 8.68
N ALA A 497 -1.43 -3.93 9.10
CA ALA A 497 -2.12 -5.13 8.63
C ALA A 497 -3.62 -5.12 8.95
N ALA A 498 -4.01 -4.53 10.10
CA ALA A 498 -5.39 -4.45 10.52
C ALA A 498 -6.22 -3.36 9.80
N ILE A 499 -5.65 -2.17 9.57
CA ILE A 499 -6.42 -1.01 9.06
C ILE A 499 -5.97 -0.51 7.68
N GLY A 500 -4.78 -0.88 7.21
CA GLY A 500 -4.23 -0.50 5.91
C GLY A 500 -4.25 1.01 5.67
N GLN A 501 -4.75 1.41 4.49
CA GLN A 501 -4.93 2.82 4.10
C GLN A 501 -6.39 3.30 4.26
N THR A 502 -7.22 2.56 5.00
CA THR A 502 -8.66 2.84 5.13
C THR A 502 -8.95 4.27 5.56
N PHE A 503 -8.13 4.82 6.44
CA PHE A 503 -8.29 6.16 7.02
C PHE A 503 -7.46 7.25 6.33
N ALA A 504 -6.89 6.97 5.16
CA ALA A 504 -6.24 8.01 4.38
C ALA A 504 -7.27 9.11 4.04
N PRO A 505 -6.97 10.39 4.32
CA PRO A 505 -7.91 11.47 4.05
C PRO A 505 -8.12 11.61 2.54
N ILE A 506 -9.27 12.13 2.13
CA ILE A 506 -9.51 12.49 0.74
C ILE A 506 -8.48 13.54 0.31
N ASP A 507 -7.90 13.39 -0.87
CA ASP A 507 -7.02 14.41 -1.46
C ASP A 507 -7.82 15.71 -1.62
N PRO A 508 -7.43 16.83 -0.97
CA PRO A 508 -8.17 18.09 -1.02
C PRO A 508 -8.27 18.68 -2.44
N ALA A 509 -7.40 18.25 -3.37
CA ALA A 509 -7.48 18.63 -4.77
C ALA A 509 -8.57 17.85 -5.54
N THR A 510 -9.11 16.76 -4.99
CA THR A 510 -10.15 15.94 -5.62
C THR A 510 -11.53 16.46 -5.26
N GLN A 511 -12.35 16.75 -6.28
CA GLN A 511 -13.71 17.26 -6.13
C GLN A 511 -14.75 16.14 -6.14
N ALA A 512 -14.56 15.14 -6.99
CA ALA A 512 -15.42 13.98 -7.13
C ALA A 512 -14.60 12.78 -7.59
N MET A 513 -14.99 11.60 -7.13
CA MET A 513 -14.42 10.32 -7.52
C MET A 513 -15.53 9.29 -7.74
N LEU A 514 -15.87 9.08 -9.01
CA LEU A 514 -16.84 8.12 -9.49
C LEU A 514 -16.11 6.82 -9.86
N ARG A 515 -16.03 5.89 -8.91
CA ARG A 515 -15.41 4.57 -9.14
C ARG A 515 -16.16 3.76 -10.19
N LEU A 516 -17.50 3.76 -10.09
CA LEU A 516 -18.40 3.09 -11.04
C LEU A 516 -18.03 1.62 -11.20
N ASP A 517 -17.93 0.89 -10.10
CA ASP A 517 -17.58 -0.52 -10.07
C ASP A 517 -18.58 -1.36 -9.26
N ALA A 518 -18.35 -2.67 -9.14
CA ALA A 518 -19.27 -3.55 -8.41
C ALA A 518 -19.35 -3.25 -6.91
N ALA A 519 -18.30 -2.68 -6.30
CA ALA A 519 -18.24 -2.41 -4.86
C ALA A 519 -18.91 -1.08 -4.52
N ASP A 520 -18.66 -0.06 -5.34
CA ASP A 520 -19.14 1.30 -5.13
C ASP A 520 -20.42 1.61 -5.89
N THR A 521 -20.81 0.77 -6.84
CA THR A 521 -22.01 0.93 -7.69
C THR A 521 -21.99 2.31 -8.37
N LEU A 522 -23.12 3.03 -8.33
CA LEU A 522 -23.29 4.35 -8.92
C LEU A 522 -23.02 5.47 -7.88
N LEU A 523 -21.91 5.38 -7.13
CA LEU A 523 -21.61 6.28 -6.01
C LEU A 523 -20.30 7.07 -6.21
N ASP A 524 -20.32 8.35 -5.84
CA ASP A 524 -19.13 9.18 -5.62
C ASP A 524 -18.52 8.93 -4.24
N ARG A 525 -17.21 8.68 -4.20
CA ARG A 525 -16.45 8.38 -2.98
C ARG A 525 -16.04 9.60 -2.15
N VAL A 526 -16.12 10.80 -2.72
CA VAL A 526 -15.81 12.02 -1.98
C VAL A 526 -16.99 12.41 -1.09
N TRP A 527 -18.21 12.40 -1.65
CA TRP A 527 -19.42 12.89 -0.96
C TRP A 527 -20.47 11.83 -0.67
N ASN A 528 -20.25 10.57 -1.06
CA ASN A 528 -21.26 9.50 -1.03
C ASN A 528 -22.54 9.89 -1.80
N LYS A 529 -22.41 10.66 -2.87
CA LYS A 529 -23.52 11.08 -3.72
C LYS A 529 -23.77 10.05 -4.82
N GLN A 530 -25.03 9.72 -5.08
CA GLN A 530 -25.37 8.82 -6.18
C GLN A 530 -25.39 9.54 -7.52
N LEU A 531 -24.93 8.84 -8.55
CA LEU A 531 -25.13 9.19 -9.95
C LEU A 531 -26.61 9.00 -10.32
N VAL A 532 -27.16 9.89 -11.14
CA VAL A 532 -28.51 9.75 -11.69
C VAL A 532 -28.41 9.08 -13.05
N VAL A 533 -29.14 7.99 -13.26
CA VAL A 533 -29.12 7.21 -14.50
C VAL A 533 -30.47 7.29 -15.21
N TYR A 534 -30.43 7.29 -16.54
CA TYR A 534 -31.60 7.40 -17.39
C TYR A 534 -31.63 6.30 -18.45
N GLY A 535 -32.85 5.89 -18.83
CA GLY A 535 -33.15 5.09 -20.01
C GLY A 535 -32.28 3.87 -20.28
N GLY A 536 -32.13 3.01 -19.26
CA GLY A 536 -31.41 1.72 -19.38
C GLY A 536 -29.91 1.80 -19.12
N THR A 537 -29.40 2.95 -18.67
CA THR A 537 -28.05 3.07 -18.12
C THR A 537 -27.99 2.41 -16.75
N ASP A 538 -27.05 1.49 -16.55
CA ASP A 538 -26.85 0.80 -15.28
C ASP A 538 -25.42 0.22 -15.21
N MET A 539 -25.09 -0.42 -14.08
CA MET A 539 -23.90 -1.25 -13.94
C MET A 539 -23.97 -2.47 -14.85
N SER A 540 -22.87 -2.76 -15.54
CA SER A 540 -22.74 -3.88 -16.47
C SER A 540 -21.47 -4.67 -16.19
N THR A 541 -21.57 -5.99 -16.32
CA THR A 541 -20.43 -6.93 -16.26
C THR A 541 -19.84 -7.25 -17.64
N GLU A 542 -20.39 -6.66 -18.72
CA GLU A 542 -19.94 -6.93 -20.09
C GLU A 542 -18.53 -6.41 -20.36
N GLN A 543 -18.17 -5.28 -19.76
CA GLN A 543 -16.84 -4.71 -19.79
C GLN A 543 -16.53 -4.14 -18.41
N ALA A 544 -15.30 -4.36 -17.93
CA ALA A 544 -14.76 -3.72 -16.73
C ALA A 544 -13.27 -3.51 -16.93
N LYS A 545 -12.75 -2.35 -16.51
CA LYS A 545 -11.31 -2.07 -16.48
C LYS A 545 -10.68 -2.59 -15.20
N PHE A 546 -11.34 -2.29 -14.08
CA PHE A 546 -10.96 -2.73 -12.74
C PHE A 546 -12.14 -3.47 -12.10
N GLY A 547 -11.86 -4.59 -11.41
CA GLY A 547 -12.93 -5.41 -10.83
C GLY A 547 -13.81 -6.07 -11.90
N GLY A 548 -15.08 -6.31 -11.56
CA GLY A 548 -16.01 -7.14 -12.37
C GLY A 548 -17.18 -6.41 -13.03
N ALA A 549 -17.35 -5.09 -12.82
CA ALA A 549 -18.43 -4.32 -13.44
C ALA A 549 -18.02 -2.86 -13.69
N SER A 550 -18.68 -2.20 -14.65
CA SER A 550 -18.54 -0.76 -14.92
C SER A 550 -19.88 -0.12 -15.31
N LEU A 551 -19.96 1.23 -15.33
CA LEU A 551 -21.15 1.94 -15.80
C LEU A 551 -21.30 1.77 -17.32
N LYS A 552 -22.46 1.34 -17.80
CA LYS A 552 -22.79 1.23 -19.23
C LYS A 552 -23.87 2.23 -19.63
N THR A 553 -23.56 3.09 -20.61
CA THR A 553 -24.58 3.89 -21.33
C THR A 553 -25.09 3.13 -22.54
N VAL A 554 -26.26 3.53 -23.07
CA VAL A 554 -26.93 2.83 -24.16
C VAL A 554 -27.32 3.81 -25.26
N ALA A 555 -26.89 3.54 -26.49
CA ALA A 555 -27.29 4.34 -27.65
C ALA A 555 -28.82 4.29 -27.89
N GLY A 556 -29.41 5.43 -28.20
CA GLY A 556 -30.84 5.59 -28.43
C GLY A 556 -31.70 5.52 -27.16
N GLY A 557 -31.10 5.36 -25.97
CA GLY A 557 -31.87 5.07 -24.75
C GLY A 557 -31.31 5.69 -23.47
N GLY A 558 -30.01 5.59 -23.18
CA GLY A 558 -29.52 5.79 -21.81
C GLY A 558 -28.23 6.58 -21.68
N TYR A 559 -28.23 7.48 -20.69
CA TYR A 559 -27.09 8.27 -20.23
C TYR A 559 -27.10 8.39 -18.70
N ALA A 560 -26.04 8.96 -18.12
CA ALA A 560 -25.97 9.27 -16.70
C ALA A 560 -25.52 10.71 -16.44
N THR A 561 -25.94 11.28 -15.31
CA THR A 561 -25.54 12.61 -14.85
C THR A 561 -25.05 12.61 -13.41
N PHE A 562 -24.03 13.40 -13.13
CA PHE A 562 -23.48 13.66 -11.80
C PHE A 562 -23.42 15.16 -11.56
N GLY A 563 -24.31 15.69 -10.72
CA GLY A 563 -24.17 17.05 -10.21
C GLY A 563 -23.00 17.10 -9.22
N LEU A 564 -21.94 17.82 -9.55
CA LEU A 564 -20.84 18.09 -8.62
C LEU A 564 -21.38 18.77 -7.37
N THR A 565 -20.79 18.40 -6.24
CA THR A 565 -21.20 18.91 -4.93
C THR A 565 -20.66 20.33 -4.71
N ASP A 566 -19.38 20.55 -4.99
CA ASP A 566 -18.77 21.88 -4.99
C ASP A 566 -18.84 22.50 -6.38
N ALA A 567 -18.80 23.84 -6.47
CA ALA A 567 -18.66 24.55 -7.74
C ALA A 567 -17.39 24.10 -8.48
N PHE A 568 -17.51 23.83 -9.78
CA PHE A 568 -16.41 23.44 -10.65
C PHE A 568 -15.35 24.55 -10.68
N ASN A 569 -14.10 24.18 -10.44
CA ASN A 569 -13.00 25.14 -10.51
C ASN A 569 -12.62 25.41 -11.97
N ALA A 570 -13.23 26.43 -12.56
CA ALA A 570 -12.91 26.84 -13.93
C ALA A 570 -11.50 27.47 -14.07
N ASP A 571 -10.79 27.71 -12.95
CA ASP A 571 -9.47 28.31 -12.99
C ASP A 571 -8.33 27.31 -13.20
N ALA A 572 -8.50 26.10 -12.68
CA ALA A 572 -7.62 24.98 -12.94
C ALA A 572 -8.38 23.69 -12.62
N PHE A 573 -8.30 22.71 -13.50
CA PHE A 573 -8.99 21.44 -13.29
C PHE A 573 -8.34 20.29 -14.04
N THR A 574 -8.75 19.08 -13.67
CA THR A 574 -8.52 17.85 -14.45
C THR A 574 -9.75 16.97 -14.35
N ILE A 575 -10.32 16.62 -15.50
CA ILE A 575 -11.39 15.62 -15.63
C ILE A 575 -10.73 14.41 -16.28
N GLU A 576 -10.66 13.29 -15.57
CA GLU A 576 -10.00 12.09 -16.07
C GLU A 576 -10.77 10.82 -15.74
N GLY A 577 -10.62 9.77 -16.54
CA GLY A 577 -11.21 8.48 -16.26
C GLY A 577 -10.99 7.48 -17.39
N TRP A 578 -11.50 6.27 -17.16
CA TRP A 578 -11.46 5.19 -18.15
C TRP A 578 -12.73 5.17 -18.98
N HIS A 579 -12.53 5.04 -20.29
CA HIS A 579 -13.61 4.95 -21.26
C HIS A 579 -13.38 3.79 -22.22
N TYR A 580 -14.40 2.97 -22.43
CA TYR A 580 -14.45 1.96 -23.47
C TYR A 580 -15.50 2.38 -24.52
N PRO A 581 -15.09 2.88 -25.69
CA PRO A 581 -16.02 3.19 -26.76
C PRO A 581 -16.39 1.91 -27.52
N THR A 582 -17.70 1.69 -27.75
CA THR A 582 -18.14 0.68 -28.73
C THR A 582 -18.33 1.26 -30.13
N PHE A 583 -18.35 2.59 -30.22
CA PHE A 583 -18.73 3.38 -31.41
C PHE A 583 -20.15 3.13 -31.94
N ALA A 584 -20.94 2.28 -31.27
CA ALA A 584 -22.33 2.03 -31.62
C ALA A 584 -23.23 3.16 -31.11
N GLY A 585 -24.03 3.74 -32.01
CA GLY A 585 -25.05 4.74 -31.71
C GLY A 585 -25.20 5.81 -32.77
N THR A 586 -26.04 6.81 -32.49
CA THR A 586 -26.38 7.91 -33.41
C THR A 586 -26.07 9.26 -32.76
N GLY A 587 -25.68 10.25 -33.56
CA GLY A 587 -25.37 11.60 -33.08
C GLY A 587 -24.53 12.34 -34.09
N ASN A 588 -25.09 13.41 -34.66
CA ASN A 588 -24.40 14.31 -35.57
C ASN A 588 -24.45 15.72 -35.00
N SER A 589 -23.31 16.40 -34.97
CA SER A 589 -23.22 17.81 -34.57
C SER A 589 -22.14 18.51 -35.40
N ASN A 590 -22.43 19.71 -35.90
CA ASN A 590 -21.49 20.56 -36.63
C ASN A 590 -20.72 19.85 -37.77
N GLY A 591 -21.38 18.93 -38.48
CA GLY A 591 -20.80 18.18 -39.61
C GLY A 591 -20.02 16.92 -39.24
N TYR A 592 -19.88 16.59 -37.94
CA TYR A 592 -19.19 15.39 -37.45
C TYR A 592 -20.17 14.34 -36.93
N SER A 593 -19.81 13.05 -37.06
CA SER A 593 -20.55 11.96 -36.42
C SER A 593 -19.97 11.70 -35.03
N ALA A 594 -20.51 12.36 -34.01
CA ALA A 594 -19.95 12.37 -32.67
C ALA A 594 -20.49 11.23 -31.80
N ALA A 595 -19.59 10.44 -31.20
CA ALA A 595 -19.88 9.58 -30.06
C ALA A 595 -19.49 10.31 -28.77
N TRP A 596 -20.48 10.75 -27.98
CA TRP A 596 -20.25 11.55 -26.78
C TRP A 596 -19.58 10.74 -25.68
N LEU A 597 -18.48 11.26 -25.13
CA LEU A 597 -17.74 10.60 -24.08
C LEU A 597 -18.19 11.17 -22.74
N VAL A 598 -17.82 12.42 -22.47
CA VAL A 598 -18.19 13.14 -21.27
C VAL A 598 -18.43 14.61 -21.60
N SER A 599 -19.42 15.22 -20.94
CA SER A 599 -19.72 16.64 -21.09
C SER A 599 -19.97 17.30 -19.73
N MET A 600 -19.66 18.59 -19.62
CA MET A 600 -20.12 19.48 -18.57
C MET A 600 -21.03 20.55 -19.18
N ASN A 601 -22.27 20.17 -19.46
CA ASN A 601 -23.31 21.01 -20.04
C ASN A 601 -24.67 20.31 -19.87
N ALA A 602 -25.51 20.75 -18.92
CA ALA A 602 -26.78 20.08 -18.64
C ALA A 602 -28.02 20.89 -19.11
N SER A 603 -27.86 22.20 -19.37
CA SER A 603 -28.93 23.15 -19.70
C SER A 603 -28.69 23.86 -21.06
N ALA A 604 -29.48 24.90 -21.36
CA ALA A 604 -29.25 25.78 -22.51
C ALA A 604 -27.92 26.55 -22.34
N VAL A 605 -27.08 26.47 -23.36
CA VAL A 605 -25.62 26.64 -23.29
C VAL A 605 -25.17 28.01 -22.75
N THR A 606 -24.88 28.07 -21.45
CA THR A 606 -24.18 29.22 -20.83
C THR A 606 -22.66 29.00 -20.84
N GLY A 607 -22.21 27.74 -20.80
CA GLY A 607 -20.88 27.32 -21.20
C GLY A 607 -20.76 25.80 -21.23
N GLU A 608 -19.77 25.32 -21.98
CA GLU A 608 -19.65 23.91 -22.34
C GLU A 608 -18.20 23.45 -22.31
N ILE A 609 -17.97 22.30 -21.67
CA ILE A 609 -16.76 21.48 -21.86
C ILE A 609 -17.21 20.09 -22.30
N THR A 610 -16.99 19.74 -23.56
CA THR A 610 -17.38 18.42 -24.07
C THR A 610 -16.21 17.72 -24.75
N ILE A 611 -16.07 16.43 -24.44
CA ILE A 611 -15.16 15.51 -25.13
C ILE A 611 -16.03 14.48 -25.84
N ALA A 612 -15.77 14.28 -27.13
CA ALA A 612 -16.39 13.23 -27.93
C ALA A 612 -15.37 12.56 -28.84
N ILE A 613 -15.83 11.59 -29.60
CA ILE A 613 -15.03 10.90 -30.61
C ILE A 613 -15.73 11.06 -31.97
N ASP A 614 -15.00 11.51 -32.98
CA ASP A 614 -15.50 11.44 -34.35
C ASP A 614 -15.50 9.98 -34.81
N ARG A 615 -16.68 9.46 -35.16
CA ARG A 615 -16.85 8.07 -35.59
C ARG A 615 -16.17 7.78 -36.92
N ALA A 616 -15.97 8.79 -37.77
CA ALA A 616 -15.33 8.60 -39.08
C ALA A 616 -13.80 8.54 -38.96
N SER A 617 -13.17 9.61 -38.45
CA SER A 617 -11.71 9.74 -38.35
C SER A 617 -11.11 9.08 -37.11
N ARG A 618 -11.94 8.71 -36.13
CA ARG A 618 -11.51 8.22 -34.80
C ARG A 618 -10.67 9.22 -34.01
N ALA A 619 -10.73 10.50 -34.38
CA ALA A 619 -10.10 11.59 -33.65
C ALA A 619 -10.92 11.96 -32.40
N PRO A 620 -10.28 12.43 -31.32
CA PRO A 620 -10.98 13.15 -30.27
C PRO A 620 -11.55 14.46 -30.82
N LEU A 621 -12.74 14.82 -30.35
CA LEU A 621 -13.40 16.10 -30.55
C LEU A 621 -13.49 16.83 -29.21
N VAL A 622 -13.14 18.12 -29.21
CA VAL A 622 -13.26 19.00 -28.04
C VAL A 622 -14.14 20.20 -28.39
N TRP A 623 -15.12 20.48 -27.54
CA TRP A 623 -15.91 21.71 -27.55
C TRP A 623 -15.70 22.51 -26.27
N LEU A 624 -15.38 23.79 -26.45
CA LEU A 624 -15.25 24.80 -25.39
C LEU A 624 -16.00 26.06 -25.82
N CYS A 625 -17.04 26.44 -25.08
CA CYS A 625 -17.86 27.60 -25.41
C CYS A 625 -18.35 28.35 -24.16
N ASN A 626 -18.69 29.62 -24.34
CA ASN A 626 -19.45 30.44 -23.39
C ASN A 626 -20.61 31.11 -24.12
N SER A 627 -21.83 31.00 -23.59
CA SER A 627 -23.04 31.61 -24.16
C SER A 627 -23.21 31.30 -25.66
N GLY A 628 -22.91 30.06 -26.06
CA GLY A 628 -22.93 29.62 -27.46
C GLY A 628 -21.79 30.14 -28.35
N SER A 629 -20.87 30.95 -27.83
CA SER A 629 -19.66 31.38 -28.52
C SER A 629 -18.52 30.41 -28.28
N PHE A 630 -18.19 29.61 -29.31
CA PHE A 630 -17.15 28.59 -29.23
C PHE A 630 -15.77 29.18 -29.49
N PHE A 631 -14.82 28.87 -28.60
CA PHE A 631 -13.39 29.13 -28.79
C PHE A 631 -12.58 27.84 -28.97
N ALA A 632 -13.22 26.68 -28.78
CA ALA A 632 -12.89 25.44 -29.47
C ALA A 632 -14.21 24.83 -29.98
N ASN A 633 -14.37 24.71 -31.30
CA ASN A 633 -15.56 24.09 -31.89
C ASN A 633 -15.13 22.85 -32.68
N ALA A 634 -15.48 21.67 -32.19
CA ALA A 634 -15.21 20.40 -32.84
C ALA A 634 -13.75 20.26 -33.34
N SER A 635 -12.80 20.79 -32.57
CA SER A 635 -11.40 20.83 -33.00
C SER A 635 -10.81 19.43 -32.90
N LEU A 636 -10.52 18.83 -34.06
CA LEU A 636 -9.98 17.48 -34.15
C LEU A 636 -8.59 17.44 -33.51
N GLY A 637 -8.38 16.50 -32.59
CA GLY A 637 -7.03 16.01 -32.30
C GLY A 637 -6.52 15.08 -33.39
N THR A 638 -5.47 14.33 -33.08
CA THR A 638 -4.87 13.39 -34.04
C THR A 638 -5.87 12.30 -34.47
N ALA A 639 -6.03 12.06 -35.78
CA ALA A 639 -6.88 11.00 -36.31
C ALA A 639 -6.36 9.61 -35.91
N GLY A 640 -7.25 8.63 -35.76
CA GLY A 640 -6.87 7.26 -35.40
C GLY A 640 -6.50 7.04 -33.93
N VAL A 641 -6.63 8.03 -33.05
CA VAL A 641 -6.37 7.87 -31.61
C VAL A 641 -7.29 6.79 -30.99
N PHE A 642 -8.58 6.81 -31.34
CA PHE A 642 -9.55 5.79 -30.90
C PHE A 642 -9.78 4.72 -31.99
N ASN A 643 -8.70 4.07 -32.44
CA ASN A 643 -8.74 3.15 -33.59
C ASN A 643 -9.54 1.85 -33.37
N SER A 644 -9.79 1.42 -32.13
CA SER A 644 -10.42 0.14 -31.83
C SER A 644 -11.16 0.16 -30.48
N PRO A 645 -12.18 -0.69 -30.28
CA PRO A 645 -12.82 -0.84 -28.97
C PRO A 645 -11.84 -1.44 -27.96
N ARG A 646 -11.36 -0.61 -27.04
CA ARG A 646 -10.56 -0.99 -25.87
C ARG A 646 -10.74 0.06 -24.77
N TRP A 647 -10.22 -0.24 -23.59
CA TRP A 647 -10.12 0.78 -22.55
C TRP A 647 -9.07 1.83 -22.92
N TYR A 648 -9.48 3.09 -22.90
CA TYR A 648 -8.63 4.27 -23.01
C TYR A 648 -8.70 5.05 -21.71
N HIS A 649 -7.54 5.53 -21.24
CA HIS A 649 -7.53 6.56 -20.21
C HIS A 649 -7.62 7.93 -20.87
N VAL A 650 -8.64 8.71 -20.54
CA VAL A 650 -8.87 10.04 -21.13
C VAL A 650 -8.75 11.07 -20.02
N ALA A 651 -7.97 12.13 -20.24
CA ALA A 651 -7.82 13.23 -19.29
C ALA A 651 -7.83 14.59 -20.00
N LEU A 652 -8.69 15.50 -19.56
CA LEU A 652 -8.67 16.91 -19.95
C LEU A 652 -8.20 17.76 -18.78
N SER A 653 -7.08 18.46 -18.95
CA SER A 653 -6.48 19.31 -17.91
C SER A 653 -6.38 20.77 -18.37
N TYR A 654 -6.59 21.68 -17.43
CA TYR A 654 -6.50 23.13 -17.62
C TYR A 654 -5.76 23.77 -16.44
N ASP A 655 -4.81 24.65 -16.72
CA ASP A 655 -3.96 25.35 -15.73
C ASP A 655 -4.22 26.87 -15.65
N GLY A 656 -5.28 27.35 -16.30
CA GLY A 656 -5.56 28.79 -16.40
C GLY A 656 -4.96 29.46 -17.64
N ALA A 657 -4.11 28.75 -18.40
CA ALA A 657 -3.46 29.28 -19.60
C ALA A 657 -3.61 28.36 -20.84
N ALA A 658 -3.74 27.05 -20.65
CA ALA A 658 -3.91 26.12 -21.76
C ALA A 658 -4.75 24.89 -21.38
N TYR A 659 -5.64 24.51 -22.30
CA TYR A 659 -6.39 23.25 -22.26
C TYR A 659 -5.56 22.15 -22.94
N ARG A 660 -5.53 20.96 -22.35
CA ARG A 660 -4.77 19.81 -22.88
C ARG A 660 -5.60 18.54 -22.73
N LEU A 661 -5.77 17.82 -23.83
CA LEU A 661 -6.41 16.51 -23.84
C LEU A 661 -5.34 15.44 -24.01
N PHE A 662 -5.38 14.47 -23.11
CA PHE A 662 -4.52 13.30 -23.09
C PHE A 662 -5.35 12.05 -23.31
N VAL A 663 -4.82 11.13 -24.13
CA VAL A 663 -5.34 9.78 -24.29
C VAL A 663 -4.20 8.80 -24.04
N ASP A 664 -4.40 7.87 -23.13
CA ASP A 664 -3.39 6.94 -22.63
C ASP A 664 -2.08 7.64 -22.22
N GLY A 665 -2.23 8.77 -21.52
CA GLY A 665 -1.09 9.52 -20.96
C GLY A 665 -0.33 10.37 -21.98
N VAL A 666 -0.69 10.31 -23.27
CA VAL A 666 -0.06 11.09 -24.35
C VAL A 666 -0.96 12.27 -24.72
N GLN A 667 -0.38 13.47 -24.83
CA GLN A 667 -1.10 14.66 -25.28
C GLN A 667 -1.48 14.51 -26.75
N VAL A 668 -2.79 14.49 -27.04
CA VAL A 668 -3.33 14.31 -28.41
C VAL A 668 -3.96 15.58 -28.97
N TRP A 669 -4.21 16.58 -28.12
CA TRP A 669 -4.73 17.90 -28.48
C TRP A 669 -4.39 18.94 -27.40
N SER A 670 -4.22 20.20 -27.80
CA SER A 670 -4.04 21.33 -26.89
C SER A 670 -4.52 22.64 -27.48
N LEU A 671 -4.95 23.57 -26.62
CA LEU A 671 -5.30 24.94 -26.98
C LEU A 671 -4.71 25.91 -25.94
N VAL A 672 -3.84 26.82 -26.39
CA VAL A 672 -3.38 27.94 -25.56
C VAL A 672 -4.49 28.99 -25.52
N SER A 673 -5.14 29.12 -24.37
CA SER A 673 -6.23 30.07 -24.13
C SER A 673 -6.41 30.27 -22.64
N ALA A 674 -6.41 31.53 -22.21
CA ALA A 674 -6.79 31.91 -20.84
C ALA A 674 -8.32 32.08 -20.67
N THR A 675 -9.10 31.90 -21.74
CA THR A 675 -10.56 31.99 -21.69
C THR A 675 -11.11 30.80 -20.89
N ARG A 676 -11.72 31.11 -19.74
CA ARG A 676 -12.35 30.14 -18.85
C ARG A 676 -13.73 29.78 -19.39
N VAL A 677 -14.12 28.50 -19.29
CA VAL A 677 -15.51 28.12 -19.53
C VAL A 677 -16.35 28.39 -18.28
N ALA A 678 -17.47 29.09 -18.44
CA ALA A 678 -18.47 29.28 -17.40
C ALA A 678 -19.38 28.05 -17.34
N ILE A 679 -19.25 27.22 -16.31
CA ILE A 679 -20.07 26.00 -16.11
C ILE A 679 -21.11 26.27 -15.01
N PRO A 680 -22.28 26.86 -15.30
CA PRO A 680 -23.26 27.16 -14.26
C PRO A 680 -24.00 25.93 -13.73
N ASP A 681 -24.15 24.89 -14.56
CA ASP A 681 -24.95 23.71 -14.19
C ASP A 681 -24.21 22.73 -13.28
N ASN A 682 -22.88 22.89 -13.16
CA ASN A 682 -22.02 22.09 -12.29
C ASN A 682 -22.21 20.57 -12.44
N THR A 683 -22.61 20.09 -13.61
CA THR A 683 -23.07 18.72 -13.83
C THR A 683 -22.24 18.04 -14.89
N LEU A 684 -21.66 16.89 -14.54
CA LEU A 684 -20.99 15.98 -15.46
C LEU A 684 -22.02 15.04 -16.09
N VAL A 685 -21.89 14.77 -17.38
CA VAL A 685 -22.82 13.96 -18.16
C VAL A 685 -22.05 12.91 -18.95
N PHE A 686 -22.55 11.68 -18.99
CA PHE A 686 -21.93 10.54 -19.69
C PHE A 686 -22.78 10.07 -20.86
N GLY A 687 -22.19 9.96 -22.05
CA GLY A 687 -22.83 9.36 -23.23
C GLY A 687 -23.83 10.25 -23.97
N VAL A 688 -23.99 11.51 -23.55
CA VAL A 688 -24.84 12.52 -24.20
C VAL A 688 -24.23 13.92 -24.04
N ASP A 689 -24.64 14.85 -24.91
CA ASP A 689 -24.34 16.28 -24.84
C ASP A 689 -25.65 17.06 -24.59
N GLY A 690 -25.65 17.93 -23.58
CA GLY A 690 -26.75 18.84 -23.25
C GLY A 690 -28.08 18.21 -22.78
N GLY A 691 -28.96 19.05 -22.22
CA GLY A 691 -30.42 18.84 -22.17
C GLY A 691 -30.98 17.75 -21.24
N ALA A 692 -30.31 17.43 -20.13
CA ALA A 692 -30.82 16.47 -19.15
C ALA A 692 -31.79 17.11 -18.13
N PRO A 693 -32.93 16.48 -17.74
CA PRO A 693 -33.47 15.24 -18.26
C PRO A 693 -34.31 15.47 -19.52
N GLY A 694 -33.98 14.85 -20.66
CA GLY A 694 -34.76 15.03 -21.89
C GLY A 694 -34.17 14.52 -23.21
N VAL A 695 -32.87 14.18 -23.24
CA VAL A 695 -32.17 13.72 -24.46
C VAL A 695 -31.89 12.21 -24.39
N ALA A 696 -31.99 11.48 -25.51
CA ALA A 696 -31.62 10.06 -25.57
C ALA A 696 -30.09 9.91 -25.62
N GLY A 697 -29.55 8.86 -24.96
CA GLY A 697 -28.12 8.55 -25.02
C GLY A 697 -27.64 8.36 -26.46
N SER A 698 -26.47 8.92 -26.80
CA SER A 698 -25.95 8.92 -28.19
C SER A 698 -25.07 7.72 -28.53
N THR A 699 -24.54 7.06 -27.51
CA THR A 699 -23.52 6.02 -27.68
C THR A 699 -23.63 4.96 -26.61
N THR A 700 -23.38 3.72 -27.03
CA THR A 700 -23.13 2.63 -26.08
C THR A 700 -21.66 2.68 -25.71
N ALA A 701 -21.35 2.83 -24.44
CA ALA A 701 -19.98 2.89 -23.95
C ALA A 701 -19.90 2.50 -22.48
N TYR A 702 -18.68 2.24 -22.02
CA TYR A 702 -18.42 1.89 -20.63
C TYR A 702 -17.50 2.92 -19.98
N TYR A 703 -17.74 3.20 -18.70
CA TYR A 703 -17.09 4.24 -17.94
C TYR A 703 -16.67 3.70 -16.58
N GLN A 704 -15.44 4.02 -16.18
CA GLN A 704 -14.93 3.61 -14.88
C GLN A 704 -13.92 4.64 -14.34
N ASP A 705 -13.85 4.77 -13.02
CA ASP A 705 -12.80 5.55 -12.35
C ASP A 705 -12.69 7.02 -12.80
N TRP A 706 -13.85 7.68 -12.96
CA TRP A 706 -13.93 9.08 -13.35
C TRP A 706 -13.70 10.02 -12.17
N LYS A 707 -12.62 10.79 -12.23
CA LYS A 707 -12.19 11.74 -11.21
C LYS A 707 -12.23 13.17 -11.75
N ILE A 708 -12.75 14.08 -10.93
CA ILE A 708 -12.68 15.52 -11.16
C ILE A 708 -11.78 16.13 -10.09
N SER A 709 -10.76 16.84 -10.52
CA SER A 709 -9.83 17.56 -9.63
C SER A 709 -9.94 19.06 -9.85
N LYS A 710 -9.82 19.83 -8.76
CA LYS A 710 -9.82 21.31 -8.75
C LYS A 710 -8.46 21.92 -9.10
N VAL A 711 -7.57 21.12 -9.69
CA VAL A 711 -6.19 21.50 -10.05
C VAL A 711 -5.83 20.90 -11.40
N CYS A 712 -4.88 21.53 -12.09
CA CYS A 712 -4.22 20.92 -13.23
C CYS A 712 -3.28 19.81 -12.73
N ARG A 713 -3.59 18.55 -13.00
CA ARG A 713 -2.70 17.42 -12.68
C ARG A 713 -1.66 17.19 -13.77
N TYR A 714 -1.96 17.54 -15.02
CA TYR A 714 -1.12 17.20 -16.17
C TYR A 714 -0.85 18.43 -17.06
N ALA A 715 0.39 18.90 -17.02
CA ALA A 715 0.90 19.94 -17.94
C ALA A 715 1.64 19.34 -19.16
N GLY A 716 1.82 18.02 -19.19
CA GLY A 716 2.49 17.25 -20.24
C GLY A 716 2.21 15.76 -20.09
N ASN A 717 2.84 14.92 -20.91
CA ASN A 717 2.61 13.47 -20.92
C ASN A 717 2.83 12.84 -19.54
N PHE A 718 2.06 11.82 -19.21
CA PHE A 718 2.09 11.16 -17.90
C PHE A 718 1.95 9.63 -18.02
N ALA A 719 2.38 8.92 -16.98
CA ALA A 719 2.18 7.48 -16.90
C ALA A 719 0.72 7.15 -16.58
N VAL A 720 0.11 6.31 -17.42
CA VAL A 720 -1.29 5.89 -17.23
C VAL A 720 -1.45 5.10 -15.92
N PRO A 721 -2.50 5.36 -15.12
CA PRO A 721 -2.77 4.56 -13.93
C PRO A 721 -2.89 3.07 -14.26
N THR A 722 -2.15 2.20 -13.57
CA THR A 722 -2.27 0.73 -13.74
C THR A 722 -3.20 0.08 -12.72
N ILE A 723 -3.58 0.85 -11.69
CA ILE A 723 -4.49 0.50 -10.62
C ILE A 723 -5.63 1.53 -10.58
N PRO A 724 -6.71 1.26 -9.84
CA PRO A 724 -7.79 2.21 -9.72
C PRO A 724 -7.29 3.59 -9.27
N THR A 725 -7.71 4.66 -9.96
CA THR A 725 -7.21 6.03 -9.77
C THR A 725 -7.35 6.46 -8.31
N GLY A 726 -6.25 6.85 -7.66
CA GLY A 726 -6.30 7.31 -6.27
C GLY A 726 -7.11 8.61 -6.12
N TYR A 727 -7.89 8.70 -5.04
CA TYR A 727 -8.64 9.89 -4.62
C TYR A 727 -8.35 10.31 -3.17
N GLN A 728 -7.61 9.46 -2.43
CA GLN A 728 -7.11 9.76 -1.11
C GLN A 728 -5.68 10.30 -1.22
N LEU A 729 -5.28 11.10 -0.23
CA LEU A 729 -3.92 11.59 -0.11
C LEU A 729 -2.98 10.41 0.10
N ALA A 730 -1.96 10.30 -0.75
CA ALA A 730 -0.92 9.30 -0.58
C ALA A 730 -0.14 9.61 0.71
N PRO A 731 0.06 8.64 1.61
CA PRO A 731 0.93 8.84 2.76
C PRO A 731 2.38 8.97 2.31
N ASP A 732 3.22 9.49 3.19
CA ASP A 732 4.67 9.48 3.00
C ASP A 732 5.15 8.03 2.81
N ALA A 733 6.25 7.85 2.09
CA ALA A 733 6.83 6.53 1.84
C ALA A 733 7.02 5.74 3.15
N GLY A 734 6.45 4.54 3.23
CA GLY A 734 6.51 3.67 4.41
C GLY A 734 5.58 4.07 5.57
N LYS A 735 4.62 4.97 5.36
CA LYS A 735 3.64 5.38 6.39
C LYS A 735 2.19 5.06 6.01
N PHE A 736 1.30 5.18 6.99
CA PHE A 736 -0.15 5.10 6.83
C PHE A 736 -0.86 6.04 7.81
N TYR A 737 -2.11 6.38 7.52
CA TYR A 737 -2.91 7.28 8.35
C TYR A 737 -3.66 6.53 9.44
N LEU A 738 -3.59 7.05 10.67
CA LEU A 738 -4.47 6.63 11.76
C LEU A 738 -5.90 7.13 11.54
N PRO A 739 -6.91 6.52 12.18
CA PRO A 739 -8.26 7.10 12.23
C PRO A 739 -8.19 8.52 12.79
N ASN A 740 -9.02 9.43 12.27
CA ASN A 740 -9.25 10.74 12.90
C ASN A 740 -10.65 10.74 13.53
N LEU A 741 -10.69 10.61 14.85
CA LEU A 741 -11.94 10.56 15.62
C LEU A 741 -12.09 11.78 16.55
N CYS A 742 -11.29 12.82 16.32
CA CYS A 742 -11.34 14.06 17.09
C CYS A 742 -12.68 14.78 16.85
N GLY A 743 -13.54 14.84 17.88
CA GLY A 743 -14.83 15.53 17.80
C GLY A 743 -15.94 14.73 17.09
N GLU A 744 -15.66 13.49 16.69
CA GLU A 744 -16.56 12.63 15.92
C GLU A 744 -17.37 11.67 16.81
N PHE A 745 -18.57 11.31 16.36
CA PHE A 745 -19.39 10.28 16.99
C PHE A 745 -19.24 8.95 16.25
N ILE A 746 -18.87 7.90 16.97
CA ILE A 746 -18.86 6.56 16.40
C ILE A 746 -20.30 6.09 16.19
N ARG A 747 -20.57 5.60 14.98
CA ARG A 747 -21.82 4.93 14.60
C ARG A 747 -21.55 3.50 14.16
N GLY A 748 -22.53 2.62 14.35
CA GLY A 748 -22.42 1.23 13.91
C GLY A 748 -22.37 1.09 12.38
N TRP A 749 -21.57 0.12 11.92
CA TRP A 749 -21.48 -0.31 10.52
C TRP A 749 -22.76 -1.04 10.10
N GLY A 750 -23.21 -0.82 8.86
CA GLY A 750 -24.51 -1.24 8.36
C GLY A 750 -24.49 -2.47 7.44
N ASP A 751 -23.50 -3.35 7.57
CA ASP A 751 -23.18 -4.45 6.64
C ASP A 751 -24.39 -5.14 5.97
N SER A 752 -25.37 -5.59 6.75
CA SER A 752 -26.55 -6.31 6.25
C SER A 752 -27.86 -5.52 6.30
N ARG A 753 -27.85 -4.30 6.84
CA ARG A 753 -29.06 -3.53 7.15
C ARG A 753 -29.42 -2.58 5.99
N LYS A 754 -30.16 -3.10 5.03
CA LYS A 754 -30.51 -2.41 3.76
C LYS A 754 -31.35 -1.14 3.91
N ASP A 755 -32.02 -0.95 5.05
CA ASP A 755 -32.86 0.21 5.38
C ASP A 755 -32.05 1.42 5.90
N VAL A 756 -30.76 1.23 6.19
CA VAL A 756 -29.85 2.31 6.56
C VAL A 756 -29.00 2.60 5.33
N GLU A 757 -29.29 3.70 4.62
CA GLU A 757 -28.53 4.06 3.41
C GLU A 757 -27.01 3.98 3.65
N LYS A 758 -26.38 3.00 2.98
CA LYS A 758 -24.96 2.95 2.57
C LYS A 758 -23.95 3.47 3.60
N ARG A 759 -24.00 3.00 4.86
CA ARG A 759 -22.93 3.23 5.84
C ARG A 759 -21.70 2.40 5.51
N ALA A 760 -20.77 2.98 4.74
CA ALA A 760 -19.48 2.34 4.45
C ALA A 760 -18.57 2.30 5.70
N PHE A 761 -17.79 1.23 5.82
CA PHE A 761 -16.83 1.09 6.93
C PHE A 761 -15.77 2.19 6.86
N GLY A 762 -15.45 2.82 7.99
CA GLY A 762 -14.47 3.91 8.08
C GLY A 762 -14.91 5.24 7.44
N SER A 763 -16.16 5.36 6.96
CA SER A 763 -16.61 6.56 6.25
C SER A 763 -17.09 7.67 7.19
N TRP A 764 -16.93 8.92 6.76
CA TRP A 764 -17.54 10.08 7.41
C TRP A 764 -19.02 10.24 7.01
N GLN A 765 -19.81 10.96 7.82
CA GLN A 765 -21.21 11.34 7.51
C GLN A 765 -21.49 12.75 8.01
N LYS A 766 -22.25 13.52 7.23
CA LYS A 766 -22.72 14.85 7.59
C LYS A 766 -23.66 14.84 8.80
N GLY A 767 -23.63 15.90 9.61
CA GLY A 767 -24.57 16.11 10.71
C GLY A 767 -25.99 16.40 10.21
N THR A 768 -26.98 16.30 11.10
CA THR A 768 -28.36 16.70 10.79
C THR A 768 -28.47 18.22 10.84
N LEU A 769 -29.00 18.84 9.78
CA LEU A 769 -29.23 20.29 9.76
C LEU A 769 -30.32 20.66 10.77
N ALA A 770 -30.00 21.64 11.62
CA ALA A 770 -30.97 22.36 12.41
C ALA A 770 -31.21 23.73 11.76
N PHE A 771 -32.48 24.08 11.63
CA PHE A 771 -32.91 25.37 11.14
C PHE A 771 -33.31 26.22 12.34
N SER A 772 -32.76 27.43 12.44
CA SER A 772 -33.21 28.45 13.40
C SER A 772 -33.45 29.74 12.64
N ASP A 773 -34.52 30.44 13.00
CA ASP A 773 -34.74 31.82 12.56
C ASP A 773 -34.14 32.76 13.62
N PRO A 774 -33.04 33.49 13.31
CA PRO A 774 -32.42 34.36 14.28
C PRO A 774 -33.19 35.66 14.53
N ASN A 775 -34.24 35.98 13.74
CA ASN A 775 -34.98 37.24 13.84
C ASN A 775 -36.32 37.09 14.61
N LEU A 776 -36.72 38.16 15.32
CA LEU A 776 -37.92 38.19 16.18
C LEU A 776 -39.18 38.75 15.47
N ASP A 777 -39.11 39.03 14.17
CA ASP A 777 -40.07 39.91 13.50
C ASP A 777 -41.20 39.16 12.75
N SER A 778 -41.18 37.82 12.66
CA SER A 778 -42.33 37.02 12.19
C SER A 778 -42.29 35.57 12.65
N ILE A 779 -43.45 34.89 12.72
CA ILE A 779 -43.54 33.47 13.08
C ILE A 779 -43.52 32.59 11.83
N ALA A 780 -42.46 31.80 11.68
CA ALA A 780 -42.50 30.52 10.96
C ALA A 780 -41.35 29.58 11.37
N ILE A 781 -41.69 28.28 11.54
CA ILE A 781 -40.84 27.15 12.01
C ILE A 781 -40.35 27.28 13.46
N SER A 782 -40.86 26.41 14.34
CA SER A 782 -40.50 26.38 15.76
C SER A 782 -39.10 25.79 15.97
N ALA A 783 -38.12 26.67 16.20
CA ALA A 783 -36.79 26.35 16.69
C ALA A 783 -36.41 27.33 17.82
N PRO A 784 -35.41 27.03 18.66
CA PRO A 784 -34.95 27.97 19.67
C PRO A 784 -34.41 29.25 19.03
N ILE A 785 -34.93 30.41 19.45
CA ILE A 785 -34.56 31.72 18.92
C ILE A 785 -33.50 32.36 19.84
N HIS A 786 -32.47 32.96 19.23
CA HIS A 786 -31.41 33.66 19.95
C HIS A 786 -31.89 35.03 20.42
N THR A 787 -31.62 35.39 21.68
CA THR A 787 -32.22 36.57 22.34
C THR A 787 -31.66 37.92 21.86
N THR A 788 -30.56 37.93 21.12
CA THR A 788 -29.88 39.18 20.74
C THR A 788 -29.90 39.49 19.24
N ASN A 789 -30.50 38.62 18.42
CA ASN A 789 -30.64 38.80 16.96
C ASN A 789 -29.29 38.99 16.24
N ILE A 790 -28.20 38.38 16.76
CA ILE A 790 -26.85 38.41 16.16
C ILE A 790 -26.54 37.05 15.53
N ASN A 791 -26.49 37.01 14.20
CA ASN A 791 -26.28 35.77 13.41
C ASN A 791 -24.95 35.07 13.69
N GLN A 792 -23.90 35.81 14.06
CA GLN A 792 -22.54 35.30 14.18
C GLN A 792 -22.30 34.47 15.47
N ASP A 793 -23.11 34.70 16.51
CA ASP A 793 -22.95 34.03 17.81
C ASP A 793 -24.00 32.93 18.04
N ALA A 794 -25.07 32.93 17.23
CA ALA A 794 -26.21 32.03 17.39
C ALA A 794 -25.83 30.54 17.35
N TYR A 795 -24.90 30.11 16.50
CA TYR A 795 -24.51 28.69 16.47
C TYR A 795 -23.76 28.25 17.73
N GLN A 796 -22.94 29.13 18.34
CA GLN A 796 -22.24 28.81 19.59
C GLN A 796 -23.23 28.67 20.74
N ASP A 797 -24.18 29.60 20.83
CA ASP A 797 -25.16 29.65 21.92
C ASP A 797 -26.26 28.59 21.80
N LEU A 798 -26.62 28.20 20.56
CA LEU A 798 -27.54 27.10 20.29
C LEU A 798 -26.85 25.72 20.31
N GLY A 799 -25.53 25.67 20.47
CA GLY A 799 -24.75 24.43 20.47
C GLY A 799 -24.75 23.71 19.11
N ALA A 800 -24.92 24.47 18.02
CA ALA A 800 -24.88 23.96 16.66
C ALA A 800 -23.45 24.06 16.10
N ASP A 801 -23.02 23.03 15.39
CA ASP A 801 -21.72 23.06 14.72
C ASP A 801 -21.81 23.83 13.40
N PRO A 802 -20.75 24.59 13.02
CA PRO A 802 -20.67 25.23 11.72
C PRO A 802 -20.85 24.21 10.58
N VAL A 803 -21.61 24.59 9.57
CA VAL A 803 -21.86 23.74 8.39
C VAL A 803 -21.29 24.38 7.15
N SER A 804 -20.69 23.56 6.29
CA SER A 804 -20.30 23.99 4.95
C SER A 804 -21.43 23.73 3.96
N LYS A 805 -21.69 24.71 3.08
CA LYS A 805 -22.63 24.55 1.96
C LYS A 805 -22.27 23.37 1.07
N ALA A 806 -20.98 23.08 0.94
CA ALA A 806 -20.46 21.94 0.21
C ALA A 806 -21.08 20.61 0.67
N TRP A 807 -21.51 20.45 1.93
CA TRP A 807 -21.88 19.12 2.43
C TRP A 807 -23.35 18.75 2.21
N TYR A 808 -24.16 19.71 1.77
CA TYR A 808 -25.61 19.56 1.69
C TYR A 808 -26.13 20.01 0.33
N GLN A 809 -26.81 19.10 -0.36
CA GLN A 809 -27.52 19.41 -1.60
C GLN A 809 -28.94 19.82 -1.23
N MET A 810 -29.22 21.12 -1.28
CA MET A 810 -30.52 21.68 -0.96
C MET A 810 -31.02 22.44 -2.19
N GLY A 811 -32.24 22.13 -2.65
CA GLY A 811 -32.82 22.73 -3.86
C GLY A 811 -33.63 24.01 -3.63
N ARG A 812 -33.65 24.52 -2.37
CA ARG A 812 -34.34 25.70 -1.78
C ARG A 812 -34.93 25.32 -0.41
N ALA A 813 -34.83 26.20 0.60
CA ALA A 813 -35.65 26.10 1.81
C ALA A 813 -36.85 27.05 1.66
N TYR A 814 -38.06 26.53 1.83
CA TYR A 814 -39.30 27.30 1.68
C TYR A 814 -39.90 27.56 3.06
N VAL A 815 -40.06 28.84 3.42
CA VAL A 815 -40.77 29.27 4.62
C VAL A 815 -41.94 30.14 4.15
N PRO A 816 -43.20 29.66 4.18
CA PRO A 816 -44.34 30.53 3.88
C PRO A 816 -44.52 31.46 5.09
N LEU A 817 -44.68 32.78 4.92
CA LEU A 817 -46.02 33.34 4.81
C LEU A 817 -46.12 34.75 4.22
N GLU A 818 -45.02 35.43 3.86
CA GLU A 818 -45.13 36.73 3.18
C GLU A 818 -44.05 36.90 2.11
N ASN A 819 -44.43 37.51 0.98
CA ASN A 819 -43.66 37.71 -0.27
C ASN A 819 -42.34 38.50 -0.13
N LYS A 820 -41.78 38.66 1.07
CA LYS A 820 -40.62 39.52 1.36
C LYS A 820 -39.35 38.82 1.86
N PHE A 821 -39.38 37.52 2.17
CA PHE A 821 -38.17 36.80 2.64
C PHE A 821 -38.00 35.42 2.02
N ALA A 822 -38.09 35.34 0.69
CA ALA A 822 -37.51 34.21 -0.04
C ALA A 822 -35.98 34.37 -0.08
N GLY A 823 -35.31 33.87 0.95
CA GLY A 823 -33.85 33.77 0.96
C GLY A 823 -33.41 32.53 0.18
N ASP A 824 -32.84 32.73 -1.01
CA ASP A 824 -32.14 31.65 -1.67
C ASP A 824 -30.88 31.32 -0.86
N LEU A 825 -30.89 30.20 -0.13
CA LEU A 825 -29.72 29.65 0.58
C LEU A 825 -28.53 29.48 -0.38
N ASP A 826 -28.79 29.33 -1.68
CA ASP A 826 -27.72 29.25 -2.67
C ASP A 826 -27.03 30.59 -2.93
N ALA A 827 -27.73 31.71 -2.76
CA ALA A 827 -27.23 33.06 -3.05
C ALA A 827 -26.55 33.74 -1.84
N VAL A 828 -26.97 33.42 -0.61
CA VAL A 828 -26.46 34.07 0.63
C VAL A 828 -25.70 33.14 1.59
N GLY A 829 -25.69 31.82 1.34
CA GLY A 829 -24.98 30.84 2.17
C GLY A 829 -25.60 30.62 3.55
N PHE A 830 -24.94 29.83 4.41
CA PHE A 830 -25.40 29.48 5.77
C PHE A 830 -25.21 30.62 6.80
N TYR A 831 -25.27 31.89 6.37
CA TYR A 831 -24.84 33.06 7.15
C TYR A 831 -25.81 33.51 8.27
N SER A 832 -26.99 32.88 8.41
CA SER A 832 -28.11 33.37 9.25
C SER A 832 -28.54 32.40 10.35
N GLY A 833 -27.60 31.94 11.18
CA GLY A 833 -27.94 31.13 12.37
C GLY A 833 -28.32 29.68 12.07
N TYR A 834 -27.80 29.10 10.99
CA TYR A 834 -27.98 27.69 10.64
C TYR A 834 -26.77 26.85 11.09
N GLY A 835 -27.00 25.61 11.48
CA GLY A 835 -25.91 24.71 11.87
C GLY A 835 -26.34 23.24 11.86
N SER A 836 -25.42 22.35 12.21
CA SER A 836 -25.75 20.94 12.38
C SER A 836 -25.81 20.58 13.86
N THR A 837 -26.72 19.66 14.20
CA THR A 837 -26.87 19.16 15.56
C THR A 837 -26.12 17.85 15.75
N ARG A 838 -25.56 17.68 16.94
CA ARG A 838 -24.97 16.43 17.44
C ARG A 838 -25.57 16.08 18.80
N PRO A 839 -25.59 14.79 19.19
CA PRO A 839 -25.97 14.42 20.55
C PRO A 839 -25.08 15.14 21.58
N ARG A 840 -25.63 15.48 22.77
CA ARG A 840 -24.77 15.97 23.87
C ARG A 840 -23.73 14.91 24.21
N ASN A 841 -22.46 15.28 24.29
CA ASN A 841 -21.36 14.36 24.58
C ASN A 841 -20.32 14.93 25.54
N VAL A 842 -19.42 14.07 26.00
CA VAL A 842 -18.20 14.43 26.74
C VAL A 842 -17.02 14.04 25.86
N ALA A 843 -16.08 14.97 25.66
CA ALA A 843 -14.88 14.72 24.87
C ALA A 843 -13.91 13.83 25.66
N LEU A 844 -13.70 12.61 25.16
CA LEU A 844 -12.69 11.67 25.65
C LEU A 844 -11.61 11.49 24.57
N LEU A 845 -10.39 11.12 24.97
CA LEU A 845 -9.32 10.85 24.03
C LEU A 845 -9.57 9.52 23.32
N ALA A 846 -9.90 9.57 22.03
CA ALA A 846 -9.95 8.39 21.18
C ALA A 846 -8.52 7.89 20.87
N CYS A 847 -8.25 6.62 21.12
CA CYS A 847 -7.02 5.97 20.73
C CYS A 847 -7.29 4.65 19.98
N VAL A 848 -6.34 4.24 19.16
CA VAL A 848 -6.31 2.97 18.45
C VAL A 848 -5.20 2.07 18.98
N LYS A 849 -5.51 0.80 19.21
CA LYS A 849 -4.58 -0.22 19.70
C LYS A 849 -3.62 -0.63 18.59
N TYR A 850 -2.32 -0.72 18.87
CA TYR A 850 -1.32 -1.28 17.94
C TYR A 850 -0.72 -2.58 18.45
#